data_AF-A0A532TLD1-F1
#
_entry.id   AF-A0A532TLD1-F1
#
_cell.length_a   1.000
_cell.length_b   1.000
_cell.length_c   1.000
_cell.angle_alpha   90.00
_cell.angle_beta   90.00
_cell.angle_gamma   90.00
#
_symmetry.space_group_name_H-M   'P 1'
#
loop_
_entity.id
_entity.type
_entity.pdbx_description
1 polymer ?
#
loop_
_entity_poly.entity_id
_entity_poly.type
_entity_poly.pdbx_seq_one_letter_code
_entity_poly.pdbx_strand_id
1 'polypeptide(L)'
;MSGNSFKWLQTLPISRNDLKKLGFMTLLRNLIAPIIVMTFALPIVLLIVTQSFLTFILCVISSFFITILGVSILIIVAERFSRIFSESNRNSKKANILRIVSLMGFFFVAFGSSFVLQFGMNSIVNLIDDFSTNPPSMDLNILLSFIPLPFAPGYLVGLSLTTEQVPLILWISSLIGMAILAVIAFLFYKVAIKSLNSVATIEASYAKIKKESKTITKTIEIEIKPMSPVKSYIRKDLISSTRDYQSLIFILMPLLYPIIMIISMQSPITRNVSSTFSIMILWAIIMMVSQFIPLMLVGGLLNLEESGSSTLASLPLLPRDQAKGKLILMLIIQGISLILMATLLTILTQSIIVLILFLSCLPIVWMFLLFVFEMKIRLFGTMKYKYVLEEVNKKHKLEKWLLMVGADLAICIFILIIGFTLFVSVGITTSILALFFIGLVGLSIVVYIFSKMFPKADKLPLFETRGLLRNKPILGGLVVLILFFIFQNLAGFIEIIFLPFLLTLPYVGILFVEFLLIEGFLLLLFLLIFPKGLKLPCRDEKFSDYTRTIGLSKVKPLGRNLLVGLGSFAIFGIVVWIGANLLGYYYWAPEFLFRDPNPLIPGIASFGWFIWIFMIRPGLWEEVAFRGVILPLLSRKYKQILSILISGLIFGLAHAFNIINVLLSGGDPLLVVFQVIYTTLLGFSMGYMYIKTKSLLPSIIFHYLLDTVGLILMNSQMENMFIVGIYLIVFVGVIPTILNILFIKFLFRKEKKDLLINK
;
A
#
# COMPACT_ATOMS: atom_id res chain seq x y z
N MET A 1 -31.69 -18.88 -6.15
CA MET A 1 -32.88 -19.52 -6.71
C MET A 1 -34.17 -18.88 -6.19
N SER A 2 -34.29 -17.56 -6.31
CA SER A 2 -35.52 -16.80 -6.00
C SER A 2 -35.30 -15.38 -6.47
N GLY A 3 -36.39 -14.65 -6.67
CA GLY A 3 -36.35 -13.26 -7.12
C GLY A 3 -37.34 -12.95 -8.24
N ASN A 4 -37.56 -11.65 -8.44
CA ASN A 4 -38.51 -11.10 -9.40
C ASN A 4 -38.37 -11.63 -10.83
N SER A 5 -37.21 -12.19 -11.20
CA SER A 5 -36.97 -12.84 -12.49
C SER A 5 -37.84 -14.09 -12.71
N PHE A 6 -38.08 -14.94 -11.71
CA PHE A 6 -39.02 -16.06 -11.86
C PHE A 6 -40.48 -15.60 -11.89
N LYS A 7 -40.78 -14.50 -11.19
CA LYS A 7 -42.09 -13.83 -11.23
C LYS A 7 -42.41 -13.26 -12.62
N TRP A 8 -41.40 -12.70 -13.30
CA TRP A 8 -41.48 -12.29 -14.71
C TRP A 8 -41.65 -13.49 -15.65
N LEU A 9 -40.95 -14.60 -15.42
CA LEU A 9 -41.14 -15.80 -16.22
C LEU A 9 -42.56 -16.40 -16.05
N GLN A 10 -43.19 -16.21 -14.89
CA GLN A 10 -44.59 -16.60 -14.66
C GLN A 10 -45.61 -15.71 -15.36
N THR A 11 -45.24 -14.51 -15.82
CA THR A 11 -46.13 -13.68 -16.66
C THR A 11 -46.07 -14.09 -18.14
N LEU A 12 -45.13 -14.95 -18.53
CA LEU A 12 -45.07 -15.54 -19.86
C LEU A 12 -45.99 -16.78 -19.94
N PRO A 13 -46.47 -17.17 -21.14
CA PRO A 13 -47.36 -18.32 -21.34
C PRO A 13 -46.59 -19.65 -21.26
N ILE A 14 -45.86 -19.87 -20.17
CA ILE A 14 -45.05 -21.08 -19.92
C ILE A 14 -45.82 -21.95 -18.93
N SER A 15 -45.92 -23.26 -19.22
CA SER A 15 -46.60 -24.20 -18.33
C SER A 15 -45.87 -24.26 -16.97
N ARG A 16 -46.63 -24.49 -15.88
CA ARG A 16 -46.03 -24.61 -14.54
C ARG A 16 -45.00 -25.74 -14.44
N ASN A 17 -45.15 -26.79 -15.25
CA ASN A 17 -44.19 -27.90 -15.28
C ASN A 17 -42.90 -27.51 -16.00
N ASP A 18 -42.98 -26.70 -17.06
CA ASP A 18 -41.78 -26.24 -17.77
C ASP A 18 -41.03 -25.16 -16.99
N LEU A 19 -41.76 -24.34 -16.22
CA LEU A 19 -41.16 -23.39 -15.27
C LEU A 19 -40.39 -24.12 -14.14
N LYS A 20 -40.90 -25.26 -13.67
CA LYS A 20 -40.17 -26.16 -12.74
C LYS A 20 -38.92 -26.75 -13.38
N LYS A 21 -39.00 -27.22 -14.63
CA LYS A 21 -37.84 -27.72 -15.39
C LYS A 21 -36.76 -26.64 -15.57
N LEU A 22 -37.16 -25.40 -15.84
CA LEU A 22 -36.24 -24.27 -15.98
C LEU A 22 -35.48 -23.97 -14.67
N GLY A 23 -36.18 -24.04 -13.53
CA GLY A 23 -35.56 -23.93 -12.20
C GLY A 23 -34.56 -25.06 -11.92
N PHE A 24 -34.87 -26.28 -12.36
CA PHE A 24 -33.96 -27.42 -12.25
C PHE A 24 -32.72 -27.25 -13.17
N MET A 25 -32.92 -26.86 -14.42
CA MET A 25 -31.84 -26.63 -15.39
C MET A 25 -30.87 -25.53 -14.96
N THR A 26 -31.37 -24.46 -14.34
CA THR A 26 -30.53 -23.37 -13.83
C THR A 26 -29.66 -23.81 -12.65
N LEU A 27 -30.16 -24.69 -11.77
CA LEU A 27 -29.35 -25.30 -10.72
C LEU A 27 -28.30 -26.25 -11.30
N LEU A 28 -28.72 -27.11 -12.21
CA LEU A 28 -27.86 -28.09 -12.86
C LEU A 28 -26.69 -27.39 -13.58
N ARG A 29 -26.96 -26.31 -14.31
CA ARG A 29 -25.92 -25.54 -15.03
C ARG A 29 -24.77 -25.06 -14.14
N ASN A 30 -25.06 -24.69 -12.89
CA ASN A 30 -24.04 -24.21 -11.96
C ASN A 30 -23.35 -25.34 -11.18
N LEU A 31 -23.95 -26.52 -11.12
CA LEU A 31 -23.46 -27.67 -10.33
C LEU A 31 -22.92 -28.83 -11.17
N ILE A 32 -23.14 -28.86 -12.50
CA ILE A 32 -22.67 -29.95 -13.39
C ILE A 32 -21.18 -30.20 -13.21
N ALA A 33 -20.34 -29.15 -13.31
CA ALA A 33 -18.90 -29.30 -13.20
C ALA A 33 -18.48 -29.84 -11.80
N PRO A 34 -18.93 -29.24 -10.67
CA PRO A 34 -18.68 -29.81 -9.35
C PRO A 34 -19.15 -31.27 -9.19
N ILE A 35 -20.33 -31.63 -9.71
CA ILE A 35 -20.88 -32.99 -9.63
C ILE A 35 -20.00 -33.99 -10.38
N ILE A 36 -19.59 -33.65 -11.60
CA ILE A 36 -18.70 -34.49 -12.41
C ILE A 36 -17.37 -34.69 -11.67
N VAL A 37 -16.79 -33.61 -11.15
CA VAL A 37 -15.51 -33.67 -10.41
C VAL A 37 -15.65 -34.52 -9.14
N MET A 38 -16.68 -34.31 -8.31
CA MET A 38 -16.90 -35.09 -7.10
C MET A 38 -17.15 -36.58 -7.38
N THR A 39 -17.81 -36.90 -8.49
CA THR A 39 -18.12 -38.29 -8.85
C THR A 39 -16.91 -39.01 -9.42
N PHE A 40 -16.13 -38.36 -10.31
CA PHE A 40 -15.15 -39.06 -11.15
C PHE A 40 -13.69 -38.73 -10.86
N ALA A 41 -13.35 -37.63 -10.19
CA ALA A 41 -11.95 -37.25 -9.99
C ALA A 41 -11.15 -38.32 -9.23
N LEU A 42 -11.64 -38.77 -8.07
CA LEU A 42 -10.95 -39.78 -7.26
C LEU A 42 -10.92 -41.16 -7.96
N PRO A 43 -12.03 -41.69 -8.53
CA PRO A 43 -11.97 -42.95 -9.26
C PRO A 43 -11.01 -42.95 -10.45
N ILE A 44 -10.95 -41.87 -11.23
CA ILE A 44 -10.02 -41.77 -12.37
C ILE A 44 -8.58 -41.78 -11.89
N VAL A 45 -8.27 -41.01 -10.84
CA VAL A 45 -6.92 -40.98 -10.25
C VAL A 45 -6.53 -42.38 -9.74
N LEU A 46 -7.43 -43.06 -9.02
CA LEU A 46 -7.16 -44.42 -8.54
C LEU A 46 -6.99 -45.42 -9.69
N LEU A 47 -7.78 -45.34 -10.76
CA LEU A 47 -7.62 -46.19 -11.94
C LEU A 47 -6.24 -46.02 -12.59
N ILE A 48 -5.75 -44.79 -12.68
CA ILE A 48 -4.41 -44.49 -13.23
C ILE A 48 -3.31 -45.04 -12.31
N VAL A 49 -3.43 -44.84 -11.00
CA VAL A 49 -2.40 -45.20 -10.02
C VAL A 49 -2.35 -46.71 -9.78
N THR A 50 -3.50 -47.36 -9.64
CA THR A 50 -3.59 -48.76 -9.19
C THR A 50 -3.78 -49.75 -10.33
N GLN A 51 -4.20 -49.28 -11.52
CA GLN A 51 -4.54 -50.08 -12.69
C GLN A 51 -5.59 -51.19 -12.42
N SER A 52 -6.29 -51.12 -11.28
CA SER A 52 -7.27 -52.11 -10.84
C SER A 52 -8.68 -51.68 -11.25
N PHE A 53 -9.31 -52.49 -12.11
CA PHE A 53 -10.69 -52.26 -12.53
C PHE A 53 -11.70 -52.43 -11.37
N LEU A 54 -11.42 -53.36 -10.44
CA LEU A 54 -12.28 -53.59 -9.28
C LEU A 54 -12.28 -52.37 -8.34
N THR A 55 -11.11 -51.85 -8.01
CA THR A 55 -10.94 -50.63 -7.20
C THR A 55 -11.65 -49.45 -7.86
N PHE A 56 -11.54 -49.31 -9.17
CA PHE A 56 -12.25 -48.27 -9.92
C PHE A 56 -13.76 -48.37 -9.73
N ILE A 57 -14.37 -49.53 -9.94
CA ILE A 57 -15.83 -49.73 -9.79
C ILE A 57 -16.28 -49.40 -8.36
N LEU A 58 -15.58 -49.95 -7.36
CA LEU A 58 -15.95 -49.77 -5.96
C LEU A 58 -15.81 -48.29 -5.54
N CYS A 59 -14.82 -47.58 -6.06
CA CYS A 59 -14.65 -46.15 -5.86
C CYS A 59 -15.74 -45.33 -6.57
N VAL A 60 -16.12 -45.67 -7.80
CA VAL A 60 -17.22 -45.00 -8.51
C VAL A 60 -18.53 -45.14 -7.74
N ILE A 61 -18.87 -46.34 -7.27
CA ILE A 61 -20.08 -46.58 -6.47
C ILE A 61 -20.05 -45.73 -5.20
N SER A 62 -18.90 -45.69 -4.52
CA SER A 62 -18.69 -44.91 -3.31
C SER A 62 -18.85 -43.41 -3.55
N SER A 63 -18.15 -42.86 -4.53
CA SER A 63 -18.21 -41.45 -4.90
C SER A 63 -19.60 -41.02 -5.41
N PHE A 64 -20.33 -41.92 -6.08
CA PHE A 64 -21.69 -41.63 -6.55
C PHE A 64 -22.66 -41.35 -5.41
N PHE A 65 -22.70 -42.22 -4.38
CA PHE A 65 -23.57 -42.02 -3.22
C PHE A 65 -23.17 -40.80 -2.39
N ILE A 66 -21.86 -40.56 -2.21
CA ILE A 66 -21.34 -39.35 -1.55
C ILE A 66 -21.77 -38.09 -2.30
N THR A 67 -21.68 -38.11 -3.64
CA THR A 67 -22.06 -36.97 -4.48
C THR A 67 -23.57 -36.70 -4.39
N ILE A 68 -24.42 -37.74 -4.45
CA ILE A 68 -25.87 -37.60 -4.28
C ILE A 68 -26.20 -36.98 -2.93
N LEU A 69 -25.59 -37.48 -1.86
CA LEU A 69 -25.80 -36.96 -0.51
C LEU A 69 -25.39 -35.48 -0.42
N GLY A 70 -24.19 -35.14 -0.93
CA GLY A 70 -23.66 -33.77 -0.92
C GLY A 70 -24.53 -32.78 -1.69
N VAL A 71 -24.95 -33.13 -2.90
CA VAL A 71 -25.86 -32.29 -3.72
C VAL A 71 -27.22 -32.14 -3.04
N SER A 72 -27.74 -33.21 -2.44
CA SER A 72 -29.04 -33.18 -1.76
C SER A 72 -29.03 -32.24 -0.55
N ILE A 73 -27.96 -32.30 0.27
CA ILE A 73 -27.76 -31.38 1.39
C ILE A 73 -27.69 -29.93 0.88
N LEU A 74 -26.93 -29.68 -0.19
CA LEU A 74 -26.78 -28.35 -0.77
C LEU A 74 -28.11 -27.75 -1.24
N ILE A 75 -28.98 -28.56 -1.87
CA ILE A 75 -30.32 -28.14 -2.30
C ILE A 75 -31.20 -27.79 -1.09
N ILE A 76 -31.16 -28.61 -0.03
CA ILE A 76 -31.95 -28.38 1.20
C ILE A 76 -31.52 -27.08 1.88
N VAL A 77 -30.21 -26.84 1.99
CA VAL A 77 -29.66 -25.61 2.57
C VAL A 77 -30.04 -24.41 1.69
N ALA A 78 -29.90 -24.50 0.37
CA ALA A 78 -30.23 -23.43 -0.57
C ALA A 78 -31.71 -23.02 -0.49
N GLU A 79 -32.63 -23.97 -0.29
CA GLU A 79 -34.06 -23.70 -0.07
C GLU A 79 -34.29 -22.86 1.19
N ARG A 80 -33.66 -23.23 2.31
CA ARG A 80 -33.77 -22.49 3.58
C ARG A 80 -33.24 -21.07 3.43
N PHE A 81 -32.07 -20.91 2.80
CA PHE A 81 -31.52 -19.59 2.49
C PHE A 81 -32.47 -18.78 1.61
N SER A 82 -33.03 -19.37 0.56
CA SER A 82 -33.97 -18.68 -0.34
C SER A 82 -35.18 -18.06 0.39
N ARG A 83 -35.72 -18.74 1.42
CA ARG A 83 -36.82 -18.22 2.25
C ARG A 83 -36.40 -17.04 3.14
N ILE A 84 -35.16 -17.04 3.60
CA ILE A 84 -34.60 -16.01 4.47
C ILE A 84 -34.34 -14.72 3.66
N PHE A 85 -33.86 -14.86 2.43
CA PHE A 85 -33.50 -13.74 1.54
C PHE A 85 -34.67 -13.22 0.67
N SER A 86 -35.89 -13.74 0.83
CA SER A 86 -37.06 -13.27 0.07
C SER A 86 -37.46 -11.81 0.40
N GLU A 87 -38.02 -11.10 -0.60
CA GLU A 87 -38.45 -9.70 -0.46
C GLU A 87 -39.56 -9.52 0.59
N SER A 88 -40.41 -10.53 0.81
CA SER A 88 -41.51 -10.46 1.77
C SER A 88 -41.04 -10.28 3.21
N ASN A 89 -39.83 -10.74 3.53
CA ASN A 89 -39.23 -10.67 4.86
C ASN A 89 -38.27 -9.48 5.06
N ARG A 90 -38.17 -8.55 4.09
CA ARG A 90 -37.21 -7.42 4.11
C ARG A 90 -37.35 -6.50 5.33
N ASN A 91 -38.54 -6.42 5.93
CA ASN A 91 -38.82 -5.57 7.09
C ASN A 91 -38.82 -6.32 8.44
N SER A 92 -38.59 -7.64 8.47
CA SER A 92 -38.60 -8.43 9.70
C SER A 92 -37.23 -8.41 10.40
N LYS A 93 -37.19 -7.98 11.68
CA LYS A 93 -35.97 -8.00 12.51
C LYS A 93 -35.37 -9.41 12.62
N LYS A 94 -36.22 -10.44 12.79
CA LYS A 94 -35.78 -11.85 12.88
C LYS A 94 -35.13 -12.33 11.58
N ALA A 95 -35.70 -11.96 10.44
CA ALA A 95 -35.14 -12.33 9.14
C ALA A 95 -33.79 -11.66 8.89
N ASN A 96 -33.63 -10.39 9.25
CA ASN A 96 -32.33 -9.71 9.12
C ASN A 96 -31.24 -10.31 10.03
N ILE A 97 -31.56 -10.70 11.27
CA ILE A 97 -30.61 -11.42 12.14
C ILE A 97 -30.20 -12.74 11.49
N LEU A 98 -31.17 -13.51 11.00
CA LEU A 98 -30.91 -14.80 10.37
C LEU A 98 -30.09 -14.65 9.09
N ARG A 99 -30.29 -13.59 8.30
CA ARG A 99 -29.44 -13.22 7.15
C ARG A 99 -28.01 -12.96 7.58
N ILE A 100 -27.80 -12.13 8.59
CA ILE A 100 -26.46 -11.82 9.13
C ILE A 100 -25.76 -13.10 9.57
N VAL A 101 -26.41 -13.94 10.40
CA VAL A 101 -25.85 -15.21 10.88
C VAL A 101 -25.52 -16.15 9.72
N SER A 102 -26.41 -16.26 8.74
CA SER A 102 -26.21 -17.14 7.59
C SER A 102 -25.08 -16.69 6.66
N LEU A 103 -24.90 -15.36 6.50
CA LEU A 103 -23.75 -14.78 5.79
C LEU A 103 -22.46 -15.02 6.56
N MET A 104 -22.44 -14.77 7.88
CA MET A 104 -21.28 -15.08 8.73
C MET A 104 -20.89 -16.56 8.63
N GLY A 105 -21.87 -17.46 8.65
CA GLY A 105 -21.65 -18.89 8.48
C GLY A 105 -21.03 -19.24 7.13
N PHE A 106 -21.51 -18.63 6.03
CA PHE A 106 -20.91 -18.83 4.71
C PHE A 106 -19.42 -18.43 4.70
N PHE A 107 -19.08 -17.28 5.26
CA PHE A 107 -17.69 -16.83 5.31
C PHE A 107 -16.83 -17.70 6.21
N PHE A 108 -17.36 -18.11 7.37
CA PHE A 108 -16.64 -19.04 8.25
C PHE A 108 -16.35 -20.37 7.56
N VAL A 109 -17.29 -20.90 6.77
CA VAL A 109 -17.08 -22.14 6.00
C VAL A 109 -16.11 -21.91 4.83
N ALA A 110 -16.28 -20.82 4.06
CA ALA A 110 -15.48 -20.55 2.87
C ALA A 110 -14.00 -20.25 3.18
N PHE A 111 -13.73 -19.60 4.32
CA PHE A 111 -12.36 -19.33 4.74
C PHE A 111 -11.83 -20.38 5.73
N GLY A 112 -12.69 -20.95 6.55
CA GLY A 112 -12.37 -22.07 7.44
C GLY A 112 -12.11 -23.37 6.69
N SER A 113 -12.50 -23.49 5.42
CA SER A 113 -12.16 -24.66 4.60
C SER A 113 -10.64 -24.83 4.44
N SER A 114 -9.88 -23.74 4.33
CA SER A 114 -8.41 -23.81 4.30
C SER A 114 -7.85 -24.35 5.62
N PHE A 115 -8.43 -23.92 6.75
CA PHE A 115 -8.07 -24.44 8.06
C PHE A 115 -8.43 -25.92 8.20
N VAL A 116 -9.64 -26.32 7.80
CA VAL A 116 -10.10 -27.72 7.85
C VAL A 116 -9.24 -28.61 6.95
N LEU A 117 -8.86 -28.12 5.77
CA LEU A 117 -7.94 -28.84 4.88
C LEU A 117 -6.56 -28.98 5.50
N GLN A 118 -5.98 -27.90 6.03
CA GLN A 118 -4.64 -27.94 6.62
C GLN A 118 -4.60 -28.79 7.90
N PHE A 119 -5.60 -28.64 8.77
CA PHE A 119 -5.82 -29.50 9.94
C PHE A 119 -5.95 -30.96 9.51
N GLY A 120 -6.83 -31.24 8.54
CA GLY A 120 -7.05 -32.58 8.01
C GLY A 120 -5.77 -33.20 7.46
N MET A 121 -5.01 -32.48 6.65
CA MET A 121 -3.74 -32.98 6.09
C MET A 121 -2.70 -33.27 7.18
N ASN A 122 -2.55 -32.39 8.18
CA ASN A 122 -1.64 -32.61 9.29
C ASN A 122 -2.08 -33.80 10.16
N SER A 123 -3.37 -33.91 10.44
CA SER A 123 -3.94 -35.02 11.20
C SER A 123 -3.83 -36.35 10.45
N ILE A 124 -3.93 -36.36 9.12
CA ILE A 124 -3.73 -37.58 8.32
C ILE A 124 -2.32 -38.14 8.51
N VAL A 125 -1.28 -37.30 8.47
CA VAL A 125 0.11 -37.74 8.70
C VAL A 125 0.26 -38.36 10.10
N ASN A 126 -0.21 -37.66 11.13
CA ASN A 126 -0.15 -38.16 12.50
C ASN A 126 -0.95 -39.47 12.67
N LEU A 127 -2.13 -39.57 12.06
CA LEU A 127 -2.94 -40.79 12.10
C LEU A 127 -2.26 -41.97 11.38
N ILE A 128 -1.57 -41.72 10.27
CA ILE A 128 -0.80 -42.76 9.57
C ILE A 128 0.35 -43.24 10.46
N ASP A 129 1.11 -42.32 11.07
CA ASP A 129 2.22 -42.67 11.97
C ASP A 129 1.69 -43.43 13.21
N ASP A 130 0.62 -42.95 13.84
CA ASP A 130 0.00 -43.61 15.00
C ASP A 130 -0.56 -45.00 14.65
N PHE A 131 -1.23 -45.17 13.52
CA PHE A 131 -1.76 -46.47 13.10
C PHE A 131 -0.69 -47.43 12.59
N SER A 132 0.45 -46.92 12.09
CA SER A 132 1.59 -47.76 11.72
C SER A 132 2.32 -48.33 12.94
N THR A 133 2.34 -47.57 14.04
CA THR A 133 3.00 -47.96 15.29
C THR A 133 2.08 -48.77 16.22
N ASN A 134 0.79 -48.44 16.23
CA ASN A 134 -0.23 -49.14 17.01
C ASN A 134 -1.43 -49.47 16.11
N PRO A 135 -1.42 -50.63 15.42
CA PRO A 135 -2.51 -50.99 14.53
C PRO A 135 -3.83 -51.10 15.31
N PRO A 136 -4.93 -50.50 14.81
CA PRO A 136 -6.22 -50.55 15.49
C PRO A 136 -6.71 -51.99 15.63
N SER A 137 -7.36 -52.30 16.76
CA SER A 137 -7.91 -53.63 17.01
C SER A 137 -8.96 -54.00 15.95
N MET A 138 -9.12 -55.31 15.70
CA MET A 138 -10.08 -55.81 14.71
C MET A 138 -11.51 -55.33 15.02
N ASP A 139 -11.89 -55.32 16.30
CA ASP A 139 -13.21 -54.84 16.75
C ASP A 139 -13.43 -53.36 16.41
N LEU A 140 -12.39 -52.53 16.53
CA LEU A 140 -12.46 -51.11 16.18
C LEU A 140 -12.61 -50.92 14.66
N ASN A 141 -11.87 -51.69 13.84
CA ASN A 141 -12.00 -51.63 12.39
C ASN A 141 -13.40 -52.07 11.92
N ILE A 142 -13.95 -53.12 12.53
CA ILE A 142 -15.33 -53.56 12.28
C ILE A 142 -16.30 -52.44 12.64
N LEU A 143 -16.19 -51.85 13.83
CA LEU A 143 -17.05 -50.74 14.28
C LEU A 143 -16.99 -49.54 13.33
N LEU A 144 -15.78 -49.11 12.95
CA LEU A 144 -15.59 -47.96 12.04
C LEU A 144 -16.14 -48.24 10.64
N SER A 145 -16.00 -49.46 10.14
CA SER A 145 -16.51 -49.84 8.82
C SER A 145 -18.05 -49.81 8.70
N PHE A 146 -18.79 -49.89 9.81
CA PHE A 146 -20.25 -49.70 9.83
C PHE A 146 -20.67 -48.24 9.70
N ILE A 147 -19.79 -47.29 9.98
CA ILE A 147 -20.12 -45.86 9.97
C ILE A 147 -20.21 -45.38 8.51
N PRO A 148 -21.39 -44.96 8.01
CA PRO A 148 -21.63 -44.70 6.58
C PRO A 148 -20.79 -43.56 5.98
N LEU A 149 -20.43 -42.55 6.77
CA LEU A 149 -19.57 -41.43 6.36
C LEU A 149 -18.79 -40.94 7.58
N PRO A 150 -17.46 -40.75 7.51
CA PRO A 150 -16.58 -40.88 6.32
C PRO A 150 -15.99 -42.28 6.08
N PHE A 151 -16.25 -43.27 6.95
CA PHE A 151 -15.41 -44.46 7.04
C PHE A 151 -15.77 -45.59 6.06
N ALA A 152 -17.03 -46.04 5.97
CA ALA A 152 -17.42 -47.19 5.15
C ALA A 152 -16.94 -47.13 3.67
N PRO A 153 -17.05 -45.98 2.95
CA PRO A 153 -16.51 -45.85 1.60
C PRO A 153 -14.98 -45.99 1.55
N GLY A 154 -14.28 -45.43 2.56
CA GLY A 154 -12.83 -45.50 2.67
C GLY A 154 -12.34 -46.92 2.94
N TYR A 155 -13.00 -47.66 3.85
CA TYR A 155 -12.71 -49.07 4.10
C TYR A 155 -12.94 -49.90 2.84
N LEU A 156 -14.08 -49.74 2.17
CA LEU A 156 -14.41 -50.55 1.00
C LEU A 156 -13.43 -50.33 -0.17
N VAL A 157 -13.00 -49.08 -0.41
CA VAL A 157 -11.95 -48.78 -1.39
C VAL A 157 -10.59 -49.30 -0.92
N GLY A 158 -10.23 -49.10 0.35
CA GLY A 158 -8.98 -49.55 0.95
C GLY A 158 -8.79 -51.07 0.90
N LEU A 159 -9.85 -51.84 1.19
CA LEU A 159 -9.87 -53.30 1.10
C LEU A 159 -9.60 -53.84 -0.31
N SER A 160 -9.93 -53.05 -1.34
CA SER A 160 -9.64 -53.42 -2.73
C SER A 160 -8.17 -53.16 -3.14
N LEU A 161 -7.41 -52.45 -2.30
CA LEU A 161 -6.01 -52.08 -2.55
C LEU A 161 -5.01 -52.97 -1.82
N THR A 162 -5.45 -53.72 -0.79
CA THR A 162 -4.58 -54.59 0.00
C THR A 162 -4.21 -55.85 -0.77
N THR A 163 -2.94 -56.23 -0.74
CA THR A 163 -2.42 -57.47 -1.34
C THR A 163 -2.50 -58.69 -0.41
N GLU A 164 -2.86 -58.48 0.86
CA GLU A 164 -2.98 -59.52 1.89
C GLU A 164 -4.40 -60.09 2.02
N GLN A 165 -4.54 -61.28 2.60
CA GLN A 165 -5.84 -61.89 2.88
C GLN A 165 -6.55 -61.13 4.01
N VAL A 166 -7.57 -60.35 3.64
CA VAL A 166 -8.42 -59.63 4.59
C VAL A 166 -9.54 -60.55 5.10
N PRO A 167 -9.84 -60.55 6.41
CA PRO A 167 -11.00 -61.25 6.96
C PRO A 167 -12.34 -60.89 6.27
N LEU A 168 -13.12 -61.90 5.92
CA LEU A 168 -14.43 -61.76 5.26
C LEU A 168 -15.41 -60.87 6.04
N ILE A 169 -15.29 -60.86 7.37
CA ILE A 169 -16.14 -60.05 8.26
C ILE A 169 -16.02 -58.54 7.95
N LEU A 170 -14.84 -58.06 7.53
CA LEU A 170 -14.61 -56.64 7.24
C LEU A 170 -15.22 -56.21 5.90
N TRP A 171 -15.23 -57.12 4.92
CA TRP A 171 -15.94 -56.93 3.66
C TRP A 171 -17.45 -56.84 3.89
N ILE A 172 -18.00 -57.72 4.74
CA ILE A 172 -19.42 -57.71 5.08
C ILE A 172 -19.79 -56.42 5.82
N SER A 173 -19.03 -56.01 6.84
CA SER A 173 -19.33 -54.81 7.63
C SER A 173 -19.23 -53.52 6.81
N SER A 174 -18.23 -53.39 5.93
CA SER A 174 -18.10 -52.25 5.01
C SER A 174 -19.22 -52.19 3.96
N LEU A 175 -19.65 -53.33 3.41
CA LEU A 175 -20.80 -53.41 2.50
C LEU A 175 -22.10 -53.03 3.20
N ILE A 176 -22.30 -53.42 4.46
CA ILE A 176 -23.44 -53.00 5.27
C ILE A 176 -23.40 -51.49 5.50
N GLY A 177 -22.24 -50.93 5.88
CA GLY A 177 -22.05 -49.48 6.03
C GLY A 177 -22.38 -48.71 4.74
N MET A 178 -21.97 -49.25 3.58
CA MET A 178 -22.30 -48.69 2.27
C MET A 178 -23.78 -48.80 1.90
N ALA A 179 -24.46 -49.89 2.26
CA ALA A 179 -25.89 -50.02 2.07
C ALA A 179 -26.66 -48.98 2.91
N ILE A 180 -26.22 -48.74 4.15
CA ILE A 180 -26.78 -47.68 5.00
C ILE A 180 -26.55 -46.31 4.36
N LEU A 181 -25.36 -46.04 3.80
CA LEU A 181 -25.07 -44.79 3.08
C LEU A 181 -26.02 -44.59 1.89
N ALA A 182 -26.27 -45.64 1.11
CA ALA A 182 -27.19 -45.59 -0.03
C ALA A 182 -28.63 -45.25 0.41
N VAL A 183 -29.11 -45.85 1.50
CA VAL A 183 -30.43 -45.55 2.08
C VAL A 183 -30.50 -44.08 2.54
N ILE A 184 -29.49 -43.60 3.26
CA ILE A 184 -29.42 -42.20 3.72
C ILE A 184 -29.40 -41.25 2.52
N ALA A 185 -28.55 -41.50 1.52
CA ALA A 185 -28.47 -40.70 0.30
C ALA A 185 -29.83 -40.63 -0.42
N PHE A 186 -30.55 -41.74 -0.50
CA PHE A 186 -31.88 -41.79 -1.10
C PHE A 186 -32.94 -41.02 -0.30
N LEU A 187 -32.91 -41.09 1.03
CA LEU A 187 -33.82 -40.31 1.89
C LEU A 187 -33.57 -38.80 1.72
N PHE A 188 -32.31 -38.38 1.74
CA PHE A 188 -31.94 -36.98 1.51
C PHE A 188 -32.33 -36.50 0.11
N TYR A 189 -32.16 -37.33 -0.91
CA TYR A 189 -32.59 -37.04 -2.27
C TYR A 189 -34.11 -36.79 -2.36
N LYS A 190 -34.94 -37.61 -1.70
CA LYS A 190 -36.39 -37.38 -1.63
C LYS A 190 -36.74 -36.04 -0.97
N VAL A 191 -36.05 -35.69 0.12
CA VAL A 191 -36.24 -34.40 0.80
C VAL A 191 -35.80 -33.25 -0.09
N ALA A 192 -34.67 -33.36 -0.79
CA ALA A 192 -34.14 -32.34 -1.70
C ALA A 192 -35.11 -32.03 -2.84
N ILE A 193 -35.73 -33.05 -3.46
CA ILE A 193 -36.77 -32.85 -4.49
C ILE A 193 -37.96 -32.07 -3.93
N LYS A 194 -38.42 -32.41 -2.71
CA LYS A 194 -39.53 -31.71 -2.06
C LYS A 194 -39.18 -30.24 -1.79
N SER A 195 -37.97 -29.96 -1.30
CA SER A 195 -37.47 -28.60 -1.09
C SER A 195 -37.41 -27.81 -2.39
N LEU A 196 -36.87 -28.39 -3.48
CA LEU A 196 -36.79 -27.75 -4.78
C LEU A 196 -38.18 -27.35 -5.32
N ASN A 197 -39.16 -28.24 -5.19
CA ASN A 197 -40.54 -27.98 -5.58
C ASN A 197 -41.18 -26.84 -4.76
N SER A 198 -40.82 -26.72 -3.47
CA SER A 198 -41.29 -25.63 -2.63
C SER A 198 -40.77 -24.26 -3.11
N VAL A 199 -39.49 -24.17 -3.49
CA VAL A 199 -38.89 -22.91 -3.96
C VAL A 199 -39.57 -22.38 -5.23
N ALA A 200 -39.92 -23.28 -6.16
CA ALA A 200 -40.62 -22.93 -7.39
C ALA A 200 -42.08 -22.47 -7.18
N THR A 201 -42.70 -22.80 -6.03
CA THR A 201 -44.13 -22.57 -5.78
C THR A 201 -44.42 -21.45 -4.77
N ILE A 202 -43.46 -21.12 -3.90
CA ILE A 202 -43.64 -20.17 -2.78
C ILE A 202 -43.97 -18.73 -3.23
N GLU A 203 -43.45 -18.24 -4.36
CA GLU A 203 -43.80 -16.88 -4.82
C GLU A 203 -45.21 -16.77 -5.42
N ALA A 204 -45.77 -17.88 -5.92
CA ALA A 204 -47.10 -17.90 -6.53
C ALA A 204 -48.24 -17.76 -5.50
N SER A 205 -48.07 -18.26 -4.26
CA SER A 205 -49.07 -18.08 -3.20
C SER A 205 -49.01 -16.69 -2.57
N TYR A 206 -47.81 -16.13 -2.39
CA TYR A 206 -47.62 -14.79 -1.83
C TYR A 206 -48.05 -13.66 -2.77
N ALA A 207 -47.94 -13.83 -4.10
CA ALA A 207 -48.47 -12.88 -5.07
C ALA A 207 -50.00 -12.76 -5.01
N LYS A 208 -50.69 -13.86 -4.65
CA LYS A 208 -52.14 -13.89 -4.42
C LYS A 208 -52.51 -13.13 -3.13
N ILE A 209 -51.78 -13.39 -2.04
CA ILE A 209 -51.99 -12.74 -0.72
C ILE A 209 -51.70 -11.22 -0.79
N LYS A 210 -50.69 -10.79 -1.55
CA LYS A 210 -50.36 -9.34 -1.69
C LYS A 210 -51.39 -8.58 -2.55
N LYS A 211 -52.17 -9.27 -3.37
CA LYS A 211 -53.30 -8.69 -4.12
C LYS A 211 -54.49 -8.41 -3.20
N GLU A 212 -54.70 -9.25 -2.18
CA GLU A 212 -55.76 -9.09 -1.17
C GLU A 212 -55.39 -8.11 -0.03
N SER A 213 -54.11 -7.98 0.31
CA SER A 213 -53.63 -7.14 1.43
C SER A 213 -53.53 -5.63 1.14
N LYS A 214 -53.94 -5.16 -0.05
CA LYS A 214 -53.65 -3.78 -0.52
C LYS A 214 -54.75 -2.77 -0.16
N THR A 215 -55.15 -2.71 1.12
CA THR A 215 -56.00 -1.62 1.65
C THR A 215 -55.76 -1.50 3.14
N ILE A 216 -54.69 -0.82 3.55
CA ILE A 216 -54.60 0.03 4.76
C ILE A 216 -53.37 0.92 4.51
N THR A 217 -53.58 2.10 3.96
CA THR A 217 -52.61 3.20 4.00
C THR A 217 -52.67 3.80 5.40
N LYS A 218 -51.86 3.29 6.32
CA LYS A 218 -51.59 4.00 7.58
C LYS A 218 -50.82 5.27 7.24
N THR A 219 -51.36 6.41 7.66
CA THR A 219 -50.65 7.69 7.70
C THR A 219 -49.41 7.53 8.57
N ILE A 220 -48.23 7.64 7.96
CA ILE A 220 -46.95 7.54 8.67
C ILE A 220 -46.73 8.89 9.34
N GLU A 221 -46.88 8.97 10.65
CA GLU A 221 -46.40 10.13 11.41
C GLU A 221 -44.87 10.13 11.37
N ILE A 222 -44.28 11.12 10.70
CA ILE A 222 -42.83 11.29 10.59
C ILE A 222 -42.38 12.16 11.75
N GLU A 223 -41.86 11.55 12.81
CA GLU A 223 -41.24 12.26 13.93
C GLU A 223 -39.86 12.79 13.51
N ILE A 224 -39.74 14.11 13.31
CA ILE A 224 -38.47 14.76 12.92
C ILE A 224 -37.66 15.08 14.19
N LYS A 225 -36.51 14.41 14.36
CA LYS A 225 -35.57 14.68 15.46
C LYS A 225 -34.37 15.48 14.96
N PRO A 226 -34.06 16.66 15.54
CA PRO A 226 -32.86 17.40 15.19
C PRO A 226 -31.61 16.62 15.62
N MET A 227 -30.67 16.42 14.69
CA MET A 227 -29.41 15.72 14.93
C MET A 227 -28.26 16.45 14.24
N SER A 228 -27.03 16.32 14.75
CA SER A 228 -25.86 16.86 14.05
C SER A 228 -25.64 16.15 12.71
N PRO A 229 -25.13 16.85 11.68
CA PRO A 229 -24.95 16.28 10.34
C PRO A 229 -24.10 15.00 10.34
N VAL A 230 -22.97 15.01 11.06
CA VAL A 230 -22.06 13.86 11.16
C VAL A 230 -22.76 12.63 11.77
N LYS A 231 -23.52 12.82 12.85
CA LYS A 231 -24.27 11.72 13.51
C LYS A 231 -25.40 11.21 12.61
N SER A 232 -26.01 12.10 11.83
CA SER A 232 -27.02 11.72 10.83
C SER A 232 -26.43 10.83 9.74
N TYR A 233 -25.27 11.17 9.18
CA TYR A 233 -24.57 10.35 8.18
C TYR A 233 -24.17 8.98 8.73
N ILE A 234 -23.60 8.91 9.93
CA ILE A 234 -23.25 7.62 10.57
C ILE A 234 -24.50 6.76 10.74
N ARG A 235 -25.61 7.34 11.22
CA ARG A 235 -26.87 6.63 11.39
C ARG A 235 -27.46 6.17 10.05
N LYS A 236 -27.45 7.02 9.03
CA LYS A 236 -27.87 6.70 7.65
C LYS A 236 -27.10 5.48 7.15
N ASP A 237 -25.77 5.51 7.23
CA ASP A 237 -24.91 4.47 6.68
C ASP A 237 -25.07 3.15 7.43
N LEU A 238 -25.19 3.16 8.76
CA LEU A 238 -25.47 1.95 9.55
C LEU A 238 -26.84 1.35 9.23
N ILE A 239 -27.88 2.18 9.11
CA ILE A 239 -29.24 1.70 8.76
C ILE A 239 -29.29 1.19 7.32
N SER A 240 -28.62 1.86 6.39
CA SER A 240 -28.56 1.43 4.99
C SER A 240 -27.79 0.12 4.86
N SER A 241 -26.64 0.02 5.52
CA SER A 241 -25.77 -1.16 5.46
C SER A 241 -26.40 -2.39 6.12
N THR A 242 -27.24 -2.21 7.15
CA THR A 242 -27.97 -3.34 7.76
C THR A 242 -29.15 -3.83 6.91
N ARG A 243 -29.56 -3.05 5.89
CA ARG A 243 -30.69 -3.37 5.00
C ARG A 243 -30.26 -3.96 3.66
N ASP A 244 -29.04 -3.66 3.22
CA ASP A 244 -28.45 -4.18 1.99
C ASP A 244 -27.35 -5.20 2.30
N TYR A 245 -27.47 -6.41 1.75
CA TYR A 245 -26.56 -7.51 2.06
C TYR A 245 -25.13 -7.22 1.58
N GLN A 246 -24.97 -6.54 0.44
CA GLN A 246 -23.67 -6.24 -0.14
C GLN A 246 -22.94 -5.21 0.74
N SER A 247 -23.66 -4.18 1.18
CA SER A 247 -23.14 -3.16 2.09
C SER A 247 -22.80 -3.70 3.48
N LEU A 248 -23.59 -4.64 4.00
CA LEU A 248 -23.32 -5.31 5.27
C LEU A 248 -21.96 -6.04 5.26
N ILE A 249 -21.63 -6.71 4.16
CA ILE A 249 -20.37 -7.46 3.99
C ILE A 249 -19.18 -6.52 4.20
N PHE A 250 -19.23 -5.29 3.70
CA PHE A 250 -18.15 -4.32 3.84
C PHE A 250 -17.97 -3.79 5.27
N ILE A 251 -18.95 -3.95 6.17
CA ILE A 251 -18.80 -3.64 7.60
C ILE A 251 -18.30 -4.88 8.36
N LEU A 252 -18.84 -6.05 8.04
CA LEU A 252 -18.61 -7.28 8.80
C LEU A 252 -17.28 -7.95 8.46
N MET A 253 -16.89 -7.98 7.19
CA MET A 253 -15.64 -8.62 6.76
C MET A 253 -14.39 -8.00 7.38
N PRO A 254 -14.24 -6.67 7.47
CA PRO A 254 -13.17 -6.04 8.27
C PRO A 254 -12.98 -6.62 9.67
N LEU A 255 -14.05 -7.06 10.33
CA LEU A 255 -14.02 -7.60 11.69
C LEU A 255 -13.72 -9.10 11.71
N LEU A 256 -14.18 -9.85 10.70
CA LEU A 256 -13.99 -11.31 10.62
C LEU A 256 -12.68 -11.71 9.97
N TYR A 257 -12.20 -10.95 9.00
CA TYR A 257 -11.01 -11.24 8.21
C TYR A 257 -9.75 -11.46 9.08
N PRO A 258 -9.43 -10.61 10.08
CA PRO A 258 -8.28 -10.85 10.94
C PRO A 258 -8.38 -12.16 11.74
N ILE A 259 -9.58 -12.49 12.24
CA ILE A 259 -9.83 -13.72 13.01
C ILE A 259 -9.57 -14.94 12.12
N ILE A 260 -10.13 -14.91 10.93
CA ILE A 260 -9.96 -15.95 9.91
C ILE A 260 -8.48 -16.15 9.60
N MET A 261 -7.74 -15.06 9.35
CA MET A 261 -6.33 -15.11 9.02
C MET A 261 -5.50 -15.72 10.17
N ILE A 262 -5.72 -15.28 11.42
CA ILE A 262 -5.04 -15.83 12.59
C ILE A 262 -5.31 -17.34 12.73
N ILE A 263 -6.56 -17.77 12.60
CA ILE A 263 -6.94 -19.20 12.71
C ILE A 263 -6.29 -20.02 11.59
N SER A 264 -6.25 -19.50 10.37
CA SER A 264 -5.63 -20.18 9.23
C SER A 264 -4.10 -20.29 9.34
N MET A 265 -3.45 -19.37 10.07
CA MET A 265 -1.99 -19.28 10.17
C MET A 265 -1.44 -19.84 11.49
N GLN A 266 -2.14 -20.76 12.16
CA GLN A 266 -1.72 -21.28 13.47
C GLN A 266 -0.33 -21.94 13.48
N SER A 267 0.08 -22.63 12.42
CA SER A 267 1.38 -23.34 12.37
C SER A 267 2.61 -22.44 12.59
N PRO A 268 2.73 -21.25 11.96
CA PRO A 268 3.79 -20.30 12.27
C PRO A 268 3.58 -19.46 13.55
N ILE A 269 2.35 -19.36 14.09
CA ILE A 269 1.98 -18.43 15.18
C ILE A 269 2.08 -19.08 16.58
N THR A 270 1.99 -20.41 16.70
CA THR A 270 1.94 -21.12 17.99
C THR A 270 3.28 -21.36 18.67
N ARG A 271 4.41 -20.98 18.07
CA ARG A 271 5.72 -21.06 18.75
C ARG A 271 5.82 -19.97 19.80
N ASN A 272 6.37 -20.31 20.97
CA ASN A 272 6.74 -19.31 21.99
C ASN A 272 7.50 -18.17 21.32
N VAL A 273 6.92 -16.97 21.39
CA VAL A 273 7.48 -15.75 20.78
C VAL A 273 8.57 -15.23 21.71
N SER A 274 9.71 -15.93 21.74
CA SER A 274 10.85 -15.61 22.60
C SER A 274 11.95 -14.83 21.90
N SER A 275 12.02 -14.90 20.56
CA SER A 275 13.03 -14.20 19.76
C SER A 275 12.49 -12.91 19.13
N THR A 276 13.35 -11.90 19.02
CA THR A 276 13.07 -10.65 18.29
C THR A 276 12.63 -10.92 16.86
N PHE A 277 13.27 -11.88 16.19
CA PHE A 277 12.94 -12.26 14.82
C PHE A 277 11.52 -12.82 14.67
N SER A 278 11.07 -13.64 15.62
CA SER A 278 9.70 -14.17 15.64
C SER A 278 8.66 -13.05 15.81
N ILE A 279 8.94 -12.07 16.66
CA ILE A 279 8.07 -10.88 16.87
C ILE A 279 8.00 -10.05 15.58
N MET A 280 9.14 -9.84 14.92
CA MET A 280 9.23 -9.10 13.66
C MET A 280 8.38 -9.75 12.56
N ILE A 281 8.48 -11.08 12.40
CA ILE A 281 7.67 -11.82 11.40
C ILE A 281 6.18 -11.71 11.72
N LEU A 282 5.81 -11.93 12.99
CA LEU A 282 4.41 -11.84 13.41
C LEU A 282 3.85 -10.44 13.13
N TRP A 283 4.60 -9.40 13.50
CA TRP A 283 4.24 -8.02 13.22
C TRP A 283 4.06 -7.75 11.72
N ALA A 284 4.97 -8.23 10.88
CA ALA A 284 4.91 -8.02 9.44
C ALA A 284 3.69 -8.66 8.79
N ILE A 285 3.38 -9.91 9.14
CA ILE A 285 2.17 -10.61 8.66
C ILE A 285 0.92 -9.80 8.98
N ILE A 286 0.86 -9.26 10.20
CA ILE A 286 -0.30 -8.54 10.69
C ILE A 286 -0.46 -7.17 10.06
N MET A 287 0.63 -6.44 9.85
CA MET A 287 0.60 -5.20 9.11
C MET A 287 0.08 -5.43 7.68
N MET A 288 0.49 -6.53 7.02
CA MET A 288 -0.04 -6.91 5.71
C MET A 288 -1.54 -7.27 5.75
N VAL A 289 -1.99 -8.02 6.75
CA VAL A 289 -3.43 -8.34 6.93
C VAL A 289 -4.24 -7.06 7.15
N SER A 290 -3.73 -6.13 7.97
CA SER A 290 -4.42 -4.88 8.29
C SER A 290 -4.62 -3.97 7.08
N GLN A 291 -3.79 -4.14 6.03
CA GLN A 291 -3.80 -3.34 4.81
C GLN A 291 -4.99 -3.65 3.88
N PHE A 292 -5.53 -4.87 3.92
CA PHE A 292 -6.69 -5.21 3.10
C PHE A 292 -7.97 -4.49 3.55
N ILE A 293 -8.06 -4.17 4.84
CA ILE A 293 -9.28 -3.62 5.44
C ILE A 293 -9.61 -2.20 4.93
N PRO A 294 -8.64 -1.25 4.82
CA PRO A 294 -8.84 0.03 4.14
C PRO A 294 -9.54 -0.07 2.79
N LEU A 295 -9.09 -0.97 1.93
CA LEU A 295 -9.64 -1.15 0.58
C LEU A 295 -11.10 -1.62 0.62
N MET A 296 -11.43 -2.51 1.56
CA MET A 296 -12.79 -3.02 1.76
C MET A 296 -13.73 -1.94 2.28
N LEU A 297 -13.29 -1.19 3.30
CA LEU A 297 -14.09 -0.12 3.91
C LEU A 297 -14.33 1.03 2.95
N VAL A 298 -13.28 1.52 2.29
CA VAL A 298 -13.36 2.63 1.35
C VAL A 298 -14.14 2.22 0.10
N GLY A 299 -13.90 1.04 -0.45
CA GLY A 299 -14.64 0.52 -1.60
C GLY A 299 -16.12 0.30 -1.31
N GLY A 300 -16.46 -0.22 -0.13
CA GLY A 300 -17.84 -0.50 0.25
C GLY A 300 -18.65 0.74 0.62
N LEU A 301 -18.20 1.47 1.64
CA LEU A 301 -19.00 2.54 2.26
C LEU A 301 -19.07 3.82 1.42
N LEU A 302 -18.14 4.05 0.49
CA LEU A 302 -18.25 5.16 -0.46
C LEU A 302 -19.20 4.83 -1.61
N ASN A 303 -19.28 3.57 -2.06
CA ASN A 303 -20.21 3.17 -3.13
C ASN A 303 -21.68 3.32 -2.72
N LEU A 304 -21.99 3.33 -1.41
CA LEU A 304 -23.33 3.64 -0.90
C LEU A 304 -23.87 5.00 -1.40
N GLU A 305 -22.99 5.97 -1.65
CA GLU A 305 -23.38 7.30 -2.14
C GLU A 305 -23.67 7.32 -3.64
N GLU A 306 -23.30 6.28 -4.39
CA GLU A 306 -23.72 6.17 -5.80
C GLU A 306 -25.24 5.96 -5.90
N SER A 307 -25.84 5.28 -4.91
CA SER A 307 -27.28 5.10 -4.85
C SER A 307 -27.99 6.40 -4.42
N GLY A 308 -28.67 7.05 -5.36
CA GLY A 308 -29.34 8.34 -5.12
C GLY A 308 -28.41 9.56 -5.18
N SER A 309 -27.23 9.43 -5.82
CA SER A 309 -26.28 10.54 -6.03
C SER A 309 -26.94 11.77 -6.67
N SER A 310 -27.83 11.59 -7.65
CA SER A 310 -28.56 12.69 -8.28
C SER A 310 -29.42 13.49 -7.29
N THR A 311 -30.07 12.79 -6.34
CA THR A 311 -30.86 13.44 -5.29
C THR A 311 -29.98 14.11 -4.23
N LEU A 312 -28.89 13.46 -3.81
CA LEU A 312 -27.96 14.02 -2.82
C LEU A 312 -27.20 15.24 -3.36
N ALA A 313 -26.83 15.23 -4.65
CA ALA A 313 -26.16 16.35 -5.31
C ALA A 313 -27.03 17.61 -5.40
N SER A 314 -28.35 17.45 -5.36
CA SER A 314 -29.31 18.58 -5.37
C SER A 314 -29.50 19.23 -4.00
N LEU A 315 -29.11 18.55 -2.92
CA LEU A 315 -29.22 19.07 -1.56
C LEU A 315 -28.01 19.95 -1.21
N PRO A 316 -28.19 21.04 -0.43
CA PRO A 316 -27.11 21.93 -0.02
C PRO A 316 -26.25 21.32 1.10
N LEU A 317 -25.65 20.16 0.83
CA LEU A 317 -24.86 19.41 1.81
C LEU A 317 -23.40 19.87 1.79
N LEU A 318 -22.82 20.03 2.98
CA LEU A 318 -21.39 20.29 3.14
C LEU A 318 -20.60 18.98 2.95
N PRO A 319 -19.74 18.86 1.90
CA PRO A 319 -19.00 17.62 1.64
C PRO A 319 -18.08 17.19 2.80
N ARG A 320 -17.61 18.17 3.60
CA ARG A 320 -16.78 17.92 4.78
C ARG A 320 -17.50 17.09 5.83
N ASP A 321 -18.78 17.37 6.09
CA ASP A 321 -19.53 16.67 7.13
C ASP A 321 -19.89 15.25 6.71
N GLN A 322 -20.18 15.07 5.42
CA GLN A 322 -20.37 13.76 4.80
C GLN A 322 -19.08 12.92 4.88
N ALA A 323 -17.94 13.51 4.49
CA ALA A 323 -16.63 12.86 4.57
C ALA A 323 -16.27 12.46 6.01
N LYS A 324 -16.47 13.36 6.98
CA LYS A 324 -16.23 13.09 8.40
C LYS A 324 -17.09 11.95 8.94
N GLY A 325 -18.39 11.93 8.61
CA GLY A 325 -19.30 10.87 9.05
C GLY A 325 -18.81 9.49 8.62
N LYS A 326 -18.44 9.34 7.36
CA LYS A 326 -17.90 8.07 6.83
C LYS A 326 -16.55 7.72 7.42
N LEU A 327 -15.64 8.69 7.48
CA LEU A 327 -14.28 8.44 7.96
C LEU A 327 -14.28 7.99 9.44
N ILE A 328 -15.09 8.62 10.29
CA ILE A 328 -15.23 8.19 11.70
C ILE A 328 -15.74 6.75 11.80
N LEU A 329 -16.76 6.40 11.00
CA LEU A 329 -17.30 5.05 10.99
C LEU A 329 -16.23 4.02 10.55
N MET A 330 -15.50 4.31 9.47
CA MET A 330 -14.42 3.45 8.98
C MET A 330 -13.29 3.30 10.01
N LEU A 331 -12.87 4.38 10.66
CA LEU A 331 -11.81 4.39 11.69
C LEU A 331 -12.18 3.54 12.91
N ILE A 332 -13.45 3.60 13.33
CA ILE A 332 -13.98 2.77 14.42
C ILE A 332 -13.93 1.29 14.02
N ILE A 333 -14.41 0.93 12.82
CA ILE A 333 -14.41 -0.46 12.36
C ILE A 333 -12.97 -1.00 12.26
N GLN A 334 -12.05 -0.24 11.67
CA GLN A 334 -10.62 -0.58 11.58
C GLN A 334 -9.98 -0.73 12.97
N GLY A 335 -10.30 0.18 13.90
CA GLY A 335 -9.76 0.14 15.26
C GLY A 335 -10.25 -1.08 16.05
N ILE A 336 -11.55 -1.39 15.97
CA ILE A 336 -12.11 -2.60 16.59
C ILE A 336 -11.47 -3.86 16.00
N SER A 337 -11.28 -3.89 14.68
CA SER A 337 -10.61 -4.99 13.98
C SER A 337 -9.19 -5.23 14.50
N LEU A 338 -8.39 -4.18 14.63
CA LEU A 338 -7.02 -4.26 15.18
C LEU A 338 -7.00 -4.71 16.65
N ILE A 339 -7.90 -4.15 17.48
CA ILE A 339 -8.00 -4.52 18.90
C ILE A 339 -8.36 -5.99 19.04
N LEU A 340 -9.36 -6.48 18.30
CA LEU A 340 -9.79 -7.87 18.33
C LEU A 340 -8.68 -8.82 17.89
N MET A 341 -7.92 -8.44 16.87
CA MET A 341 -6.77 -9.18 16.39
C MET A 341 -5.66 -9.23 17.46
N ALA A 342 -5.34 -8.08 18.06
CA ALA A 342 -4.32 -7.97 19.10
C ALA A 342 -4.66 -8.82 20.34
N THR A 343 -5.92 -8.83 20.78
CA THR A 343 -6.35 -9.63 21.93
C THR A 343 -6.29 -11.13 21.64
N LEU A 344 -6.75 -11.58 20.48
CA LEU A 344 -6.68 -12.99 20.07
C LEU A 344 -5.23 -13.48 20.02
N LEU A 345 -4.32 -12.70 19.46
CA LEU A 345 -2.90 -13.07 19.38
C LEU A 345 -2.25 -13.12 20.75
N THR A 346 -2.57 -12.17 21.63
CA THR A 346 -2.07 -12.16 23.01
C THR A 346 -2.46 -13.44 23.75
N ILE A 347 -3.68 -13.94 23.53
CA ILE A 347 -4.15 -15.21 24.09
C ILE A 347 -3.36 -16.39 23.52
N LEU A 348 -3.12 -16.41 22.20
CA LEU A 348 -2.42 -17.51 21.53
C LEU A 348 -0.91 -17.55 21.83
N THR A 349 -0.24 -16.40 21.89
CA THR A 349 1.21 -16.30 22.08
C THR A 349 1.61 -16.12 23.55
N GLN A 350 0.65 -15.96 24.47
CA GLN A 350 0.86 -15.71 25.89
C GLN A 350 1.84 -14.55 26.20
N SER A 351 1.87 -13.53 25.34
CA SER A 351 2.86 -12.44 25.43
C SER A 351 2.17 -11.07 25.44
N ILE A 352 2.40 -10.30 26.50
CA ILE A 352 1.86 -8.95 26.62
C ILE A 352 2.57 -7.94 25.69
N ILE A 353 3.82 -8.23 25.32
CA ILE A 353 4.60 -7.40 24.38
C ILE A 353 3.90 -7.36 23.02
N VAL A 354 3.32 -8.49 22.60
CA VAL A 354 2.53 -8.61 21.38
C VAL A 354 1.30 -7.68 21.43
N LEU A 355 0.58 -7.63 22.55
CA LEU A 355 -0.55 -6.71 22.74
C LEU A 355 -0.12 -5.25 22.56
N ILE A 356 0.95 -4.85 23.26
CA ILE A 356 1.47 -3.47 23.26
C ILE A 356 1.93 -3.08 21.86
N LEU A 357 2.66 -3.96 21.17
CA LEU A 357 3.13 -3.72 19.81
C LEU A 357 1.97 -3.45 18.85
N PHE A 358 0.92 -4.27 18.87
CA PHE A 358 -0.21 -4.09 17.95
C PHE A 358 -1.05 -2.86 18.28
N LEU A 359 -1.29 -2.57 19.56
CA LEU A 359 -1.98 -1.33 19.94
C LEU A 359 -1.16 -0.08 19.57
N SER A 360 0.18 -0.14 19.67
CA SER A 360 1.07 0.95 19.24
C SER A 360 1.03 1.21 17.73
N CYS A 361 0.61 0.22 16.93
CA CYS A 361 0.46 0.37 15.49
C CYS A 361 -0.87 0.98 15.05
N LEU A 362 -1.80 1.27 15.98
CA LEU A 362 -3.10 1.86 15.66
C LEU A 362 -3.00 3.16 14.81
N PRO A 363 -2.09 4.11 15.11
CA PRO A 363 -1.94 5.31 14.27
C PRO A 363 -1.50 4.98 12.84
N ILE A 364 -0.67 3.95 12.66
CA ILE A 364 -0.24 3.49 11.33
C ILE A 364 -1.41 2.90 10.56
N VAL A 365 -2.19 2.04 11.20
CA VAL A 365 -3.34 1.40 10.55
C VAL A 365 -4.41 2.44 10.17
N TRP A 366 -4.63 3.45 11.01
CA TRP A 366 -5.47 4.59 10.66
C TRP A 366 -4.90 5.45 9.54
N MET A 367 -3.57 5.59 9.46
CA MET A 367 -2.90 6.27 8.35
C MET A 367 -3.24 5.60 7.01
N PHE A 368 -3.12 4.27 6.90
CA PHE A 368 -3.49 3.53 5.67
C PHE A 368 -4.94 3.79 5.27
N LEU A 369 -5.87 3.72 6.22
CA LEU A 369 -7.29 3.97 5.95
C LEU A 369 -7.54 5.38 5.41
N LEU A 370 -7.00 6.41 6.07
CA LEU A 370 -7.16 7.79 5.59
C LEU A 370 -6.48 7.97 4.23
N PHE A 371 -5.30 7.38 4.02
CA PHE A 371 -4.57 7.50 2.77
C PHE A 371 -5.37 6.93 1.59
N VAL A 372 -5.90 5.72 1.72
CA VAL A 372 -6.76 5.09 0.70
C VAL A 372 -8.03 5.91 0.49
N PHE A 373 -8.65 6.42 1.56
CA PHE A 373 -9.84 7.27 1.48
C PHE A 373 -9.57 8.57 0.68
N GLU A 374 -8.47 9.26 0.98
CA GLU A 374 -8.05 10.47 0.27
C GLU A 374 -7.69 10.21 -1.19
N MET A 375 -6.95 9.12 -1.45
CA MET A 375 -6.59 8.71 -2.81
C MET A 375 -7.83 8.41 -3.63
N LYS A 376 -8.82 7.72 -3.07
CA LYS A 376 -10.10 7.44 -3.74
C LYS A 376 -10.79 8.75 -4.14
N ILE A 377 -10.90 9.71 -3.24
CA ILE A 377 -11.53 11.00 -3.53
C ILE A 377 -10.71 11.82 -4.53
N ARG A 378 -9.38 11.77 -4.45
CA ARG A 378 -8.51 12.51 -5.38
C ARG A 378 -8.59 11.97 -6.81
N LEU A 379 -8.67 10.65 -6.97
CA LEU A 379 -8.71 10.00 -8.29
C LEU A 379 -10.11 10.01 -8.92
N PHE A 380 -11.18 9.93 -8.11
CA PHE A 380 -12.55 9.79 -8.60
C PHE A 380 -13.45 11.01 -8.33
N GLY A 381 -13.24 11.72 -7.22
CA GLY A 381 -14.12 12.78 -6.72
C GLY A 381 -13.61 14.21 -6.90
N THR A 382 -12.68 14.45 -7.83
CA THR A 382 -12.13 15.79 -8.09
C THR A 382 -13.02 16.63 -9.01
N MET A 383 -13.51 17.76 -8.51
CA MET A 383 -14.14 18.81 -9.33
C MET A 383 -13.28 20.08 -9.36
N LYS A 384 -13.66 21.06 -10.19
CA LYS A 384 -12.86 22.28 -10.45
C LYS A 384 -12.49 23.03 -9.16
N TYR A 385 -13.42 23.15 -8.22
CA TYR A 385 -13.25 23.96 -6.99
C TYR A 385 -13.53 23.21 -5.68
N LYS A 386 -13.93 21.93 -5.72
CA LYS A 386 -14.22 21.14 -4.52
C LYS A 386 -13.97 19.65 -4.74
N TYR A 387 -13.82 18.92 -3.65
CA TYR A 387 -13.83 17.46 -3.64
C TYR A 387 -15.22 16.96 -3.23
N VAL A 388 -15.66 15.87 -3.85
CA VAL A 388 -16.90 15.16 -3.54
C VAL A 388 -16.61 13.67 -3.33
N LEU A 389 -17.48 12.99 -2.61
CA LEU A 389 -17.31 11.56 -2.34
C LEU A 389 -17.74 10.68 -3.51
N GLU A 390 -18.57 11.22 -4.41
CA GLU A 390 -19.09 10.51 -5.58
C GLU A 390 -18.02 10.31 -6.67
N GLU A 391 -18.15 9.24 -7.46
CA GLU A 391 -17.28 8.99 -8.60
C GLU A 391 -17.64 9.88 -9.81
N VAL A 392 -17.12 11.11 -9.82
CA VAL A 392 -17.28 12.06 -10.94
C VAL A 392 -16.42 11.66 -12.15
N ASN A 393 -15.18 11.23 -11.92
CA ASN A 393 -14.22 10.90 -12.97
C ASN A 393 -14.02 9.38 -13.09
N LYS A 394 -14.91 8.73 -13.85
CA LYS A 394 -14.94 7.25 -14.01
C LYS A 394 -13.96 6.69 -15.05
N LYS A 395 -13.25 7.53 -15.81
CA LYS A 395 -12.27 7.07 -16.82
C LYS A 395 -11.10 6.34 -16.16
N HIS A 396 -10.58 5.29 -16.81
CA HIS A 396 -9.46 4.46 -16.33
C HIS A 396 -9.67 3.89 -14.91
N LYS A 397 -10.89 3.42 -14.60
CA LYS A 397 -11.25 2.94 -13.25
C LYS A 397 -10.30 1.86 -12.74
N LEU A 398 -9.94 0.90 -13.57
CA LEU A 398 -9.03 -0.20 -13.19
C LEU A 398 -7.62 0.30 -12.86
N GLU A 399 -7.02 1.13 -13.72
CA GLU A 399 -5.70 1.72 -13.48
C GLU A 399 -5.65 2.56 -12.20
N LYS A 400 -6.71 3.33 -11.92
CA LYS A 400 -6.81 4.13 -10.69
C LYS A 400 -6.89 3.27 -9.43
N TRP A 401 -7.59 2.13 -9.49
CA TRP A 401 -7.64 1.17 -8.39
C TRP A 401 -6.30 0.49 -8.20
N LEU A 402 -5.65 0.03 -9.28
CA LEU A 402 -4.31 -0.55 -9.22
C LEU A 402 -3.28 0.44 -8.63
N LEU A 403 -3.33 1.71 -9.05
CA LEU A 403 -2.48 2.76 -8.51
C LEU A 403 -2.70 2.97 -7.00
N MET A 404 -3.96 2.97 -6.56
CA MET A 404 -4.30 3.15 -5.15
C MET A 404 -3.83 1.98 -4.30
N VAL A 405 -4.07 0.74 -4.74
CA VAL A 405 -3.60 -0.48 -4.06
C VAL A 405 -2.07 -0.54 -4.04
N GLY A 406 -1.41 -0.26 -5.17
CA GLY A 406 0.04 -0.26 -5.27
C GLY A 406 0.70 0.81 -4.41
N ALA A 407 0.11 2.02 -4.34
CA ALA A 407 0.62 3.09 -3.49
C ALA A 407 0.47 2.76 -2.00
N ASP A 408 -0.67 2.21 -1.59
CA ASP A 408 -0.90 1.79 -0.21
C ASP A 408 0.03 0.63 0.19
N LEU A 409 0.25 -0.34 -0.70
CA LEU A 409 1.20 -1.43 -0.50
C LEU A 409 2.64 -0.93 -0.40
N ALA A 410 3.03 0.04 -1.22
CA ALA A 410 4.35 0.65 -1.14
C ALA A 410 4.59 1.34 0.21
N ILE A 411 3.58 2.06 0.75
CA ILE A 411 3.69 2.65 2.09
C ILE A 411 3.77 1.56 3.17
N CYS A 412 2.99 0.49 3.04
CA CYS A 412 3.07 -0.64 3.98
C CYS A 412 4.46 -1.27 3.98
N ILE A 413 5.01 -1.61 2.80
CA ILE A 413 6.37 -2.16 2.64
C ILE A 413 7.42 -1.21 3.22
N PHE A 414 7.29 0.09 2.97
CA PHE A 414 8.19 1.09 3.53
C PHE A 414 8.18 1.09 5.07
N ILE A 415 6.99 1.05 5.67
CA ILE A 415 6.85 0.95 7.13
C ILE A 415 7.41 -0.37 7.65
N LEU A 416 7.20 -1.48 6.94
CA LEU A 416 7.78 -2.78 7.29
C LEU A 416 9.30 -2.72 7.33
N ILE A 417 9.94 -2.17 6.29
CA ILE A 417 11.40 -2.05 6.24
C ILE A 417 11.90 -1.18 7.40
N ILE A 418 11.28 -0.02 7.64
CA ILE A 418 11.63 0.83 8.79
C ILE A 418 11.47 0.04 10.10
N GLY A 419 10.35 -0.64 10.28
CA GLY A 419 10.13 -1.47 11.47
C GLY A 419 11.20 -2.54 11.65
N PHE A 420 11.52 -3.30 10.61
CA PHE A 420 12.58 -4.31 10.64
C PHE A 420 13.95 -3.69 11.01
N THR A 421 14.32 -2.56 10.40
CA THR A 421 15.58 -1.88 10.74
C THR A 421 15.61 -1.40 12.19
N LEU A 422 14.50 -0.87 12.72
CA LEU A 422 14.39 -0.47 14.12
C LEU A 422 14.52 -1.68 15.06
N PHE A 423 13.80 -2.77 14.77
CA PHE A 423 13.84 -3.97 15.61
C PHE A 423 15.24 -4.56 15.73
N VAL A 424 16.02 -4.53 14.64
CA VAL A 424 17.41 -5.02 14.62
C VAL A 424 18.37 -4.05 15.30
N SER A 425 18.22 -2.75 15.08
CA SER A 425 19.21 -1.74 15.52
C SER A 425 19.07 -1.34 16.99
N VAL A 426 17.85 -1.14 17.48
CA VAL A 426 17.59 -0.55 18.79
C VAL A 426 16.81 -1.46 19.73
N GLY A 427 16.33 -2.61 19.25
CA GLY A 427 15.57 -3.60 20.02
C GLY A 427 14.04 -3.33 20.07
N ILE A 428 13.28 -4.26 20.66
CA ILE A 428 11.79 -4.28 20.55
C ILE A 428 11.12 -3.10 21.26
N THR A 429 11.53 -2.78 22.48
CA THR A 429 10.85 -1.79 23.33
C THR A 429 10.95 -0.38 22.75
N THR A 430 12.14 0.02 22.32
CA THR A 430 12.41 1.29 21.64
C THR A 430 11.74 1.33 20.26
N SER A 431 11.72 0.21 19.53
CA SER A 431 11.04 0.10 18.23
C SER A 431 9.53 0.31 18.33
N ILE A 432 8.86 -0.25 19.34
CA ILE A 432 7.43 -0.03 19.60
C ILE A 432 7.14 1.48 19.73
N LEU A 433 7.95 2.16 20.52
CA LEU A 433 7.79 3.59 20.81
C LEU A 433 8.06 4.43 19.55
N ALA A 434 9.12 4.10 18.81
CA ALA A 434 9.45 4.75 17.53
C ALA A 434 8.34 4.55 16.48
N LEU A 435 7.82 3.33 16.32
CA LEU A 435 6.74 3.02 15.39
C LEU A 435 5.45 3.78 15.73
N PHE A 436 5.12 3.92 17.01
CA PHE A 436 3.99 4.73 17.45
C PHE A 436 4.14 6.20 17.01
N PHE A 437 5.32 6.80 17.22
CA PHE A 437 5.58 8.19 16.80
C PHE A 437 5.60 8.35 15.28
N ILE A 438 6.19 7.40 14.54
CA ILE A 438 6.16 7.38 13.08
C ILE A 438 4.70 7.33 12.60
N GLY A 439 3.88 6.48 13.21
CA GLY A 439 2.44 6.40 12.95
C GLY A 439 1.71 7.70 13.23
N LEU A 440 1.99 8.38 14.35
CA LEU A 440 1.39 9.67 14.70
C LEU A 440 1.77 10.77 13.70
N VAL A 441 3.04 10.84 13.30
CA VAL A 441 3.51 11.80 12.29
C VAL A 441 2.82 11.54 10.95
N GLY A 442 2.81 10.29 10.49
CA GLY A 442 2.13 9.91 9.26
C GLY A 442 0.64 10.22 9.29
N LEU A 443 -0.06 9.83 10.36
CA LEU A 443 -1.47 10.13 10.54
C LEU A 443 -1.73 11.64 10.55
N SER A 444 -0.88 12.43 11.21
CA SER A 444 -1.01 13.89 11.26
C SER A 444 -0.86 14.53 9.88
N ILE A 445 0.06 14.03 9.05
CA ILE A 445 0.24 14.48 7.66
C ILE A 445 -1.02 14.20 6.84
N VAL A 446 -1.56 12.98 6.94
CA VAL A 446 -2.76 12.61 6.19
C VAL A 446 -3.97 13.40 6.70
N VAL A 447 -4.18 13.55 8.01
CA VAL A 447 -5.24 14.41 8.59
C VAL A 447 -5.13 15.87 8.12
N TYR A 448 -3.90 16.38 7.94
CA TYR A 448 -3.68 17.71 7.37
C TYR A 448 -4.14 17.78 5.91
N ILE A 449 -3.82 16.76 5.09
CA ILE A 449 -4.28 16.65 3.70
C ILE A 449 -5.80 16.57 3.65
N PHE A 450 -6.45 15.72 4.46
CA PHE A 450 -7.90 15.67 4.60
C PHE A 450 -8.50 17.05 4.90
N SER A 451 -7.94 17.76 5.89
CA SER A 451 -8.40 19.09 6.31
C SER A 451 -8.26 20.14 5.21
N LYS A 452 -7.31 19.94 4.28
CA LYS A 452 -7.16 20.73 3.06
C LYS A 452 -8.15 20.30 1.99
N MET A 453 -8.32 19.01 1.72
CA MET A 453 -9.29 18.52 0.73
C MET A 453 -10.72 18.95 1.07
N PHE A 454 -11.06 18.97 2.36
CA PHE A 454 -12.37 19.38 2.88
C PHE A 454 -12.24 20.57 3.84
N PRO A 455 -12.10 21.81 3.34
CA PRO A 455 -11.99 23.00 4.18
C PRO A 455 -13.25 23.25 5.02
N LYS A 456 -13.12 23.99 6.13
CA LYS A 456 -14.28 24.43 6.93
C LYS A 456 -15.10 25.42 6.09
N ALA A 457 -16.41 25.54 6.38
CA ALA A 457 -17.32 26.39 5.62
C ALA A 457 -16.76 27.82 5.43
N ASP A 458 -16.25 28.41 6.51
CA ASP A 458 -15.69 29.78 6.54
C ASP A 458 -14.44 29.96 5.66
N LYS A 459 -13.78 28.86 5.27
CA LYS A 459 -12.54 28.86 4.47
C LYS A 459 -12.78 28.46 3.00
N LEU A 460 -14.01 28.13 2.61
CA LEU A 460 -14.38 27.79 1.23
C LEU A 460 -14.05 28.89 0.20
N PRO A 461 -14.26 30.20 0.48
CA PRO A 461 -14.00 31.25 -0.51
C PRO A 461 -12.51 31.41 -0.88
N LEU A 462 -11.61 30.98 0.01
CA LEU A 462 -10.15 31.09 -0.15
C LEU A 462 -9.52 29.79 -0.70
N PHE A 463 -10.33 28.80 -1.08
CA PHE A 463 -9.86 27.46 -1.40
C PHE A 463 -9.51 27.29 -2.88
N GLU A 464 -8.22 27.28 -3.19
CA GLU A 464 -7.71 26.87 -4.50
C GLU A 464 -7.30 25.39 -4.49
N THR A 465 -7.97 24.57 -5.32
CA THR A 465 -7.71 23.12 -5.45
C THR A 465 -6.34 22.79 -6.05
N ARG A 466 -5.65 23.76 -6.68
CA ARG A 466 -4.40 23.54 -7.42
C ARG A 466 -3.44 24.71 -7.28
N GLY A 467 -2.15 24.41 -7.08
CA GLY A 467 -1.07 25.42 -7.14
C GLY A 467 -0.61 26.00 -5.81
N LEU A 468 -0.99 25.40 -4.67
CA LEU A 468 -0.55 25.84 -3.34
C LEU A 468 0.97 26.07 -3.24
N LEU A 469 1.75 25.12 -3.75
CA LEU A 469 3.22 25.19 -3.73
C LEU A 469 3.77 26.35 -4.58
N ARG A 470 3.01 26.83 -5.57
CA ARG A 470 3.36 27.99 -6.40
C ARG A 470 2.94 29.31 -5.76
N ASN A 471 1.80 29.34 -5.09
CA ASN A 471 1.32 30.53 -4.40
C ASN A 471 2.10 30.80 -3.10
N LYS A 472 2.61 29.73 -2.48
CA LYS A 472 3.51 29.76 -1.31
C LYS A 472 4.87 29.19 -1.70
N PRO A 473 5.71 29.97 -2.43
CA PRO A 473 6.93 29.44 -3.04
C PRO A 473 7.98 28.95 -2.03
N ILE A 474 8.04 29.51 -0.81
CA ILE A 474 8.92 28.98 0.26
C ILE A 474 8.47 27.55 0.66
N LEU A 475 7.17 27.34 0.86
CA LEU A 475 6.62 26.01 1.14
C LEU A 475 6.89 25.05 -0.03
N GLY A 476 6.75 25.54 -1.27
CA GLY A 476 7.11 24.76 -2.45
C GLY A 476 8.59 24.37 -2.47
N GLY A 477 9.49 25.28 -2.09
CA GLY A 477 10.92 24.99 -1.97
C GLY A 477 11.25 23.97 -0.89
N LEU A 478 10.62 24.06 0.28
CA LEU A 478 10.76 23.06 1.34
C LEU A 478 10.24 21.68 0.91
N VAL A 479 9.12 21.63 0.18
CA VAL A 479 8.60 20.36 -0.36
C VAL A 479 9.54 19.77 -1.40
N VAL A 480 10.16 20.59 -2.25
CA VAL A 480 11.20 20.14 -3.19
C VAL A 480 12.38 19.54 -2.43
N LEU A 481 12.87 20.21 -1.38
CA LEU A 481 13.95 19.71 -0.53
C LEU A 481 13.61 18.36 0.12
N ILE A 482 12.44 18.25 0.74
CA ILE A 482 12.00 17.01 1.40
C ILE A 482 11.88 15.88 0.37
N LEU A 483 11.28 16.13 -0.80
CA LEU A 483 11.15 15.11 -1.84
C LEU A 483 12.48 14.72 -2.44
N PHE A 484 13.41 15.67 -2.60
CA PHE A 484 14.78 15.37 -3.04
C PHE A 484 15.46 14.40 -2.07
N PHE A 485 15.41 14.69 -0.77
CA PHE A 485 15.95 13.80 0.27
C PHE A 485 15.27 12.42 0.27
N ILE A 486 13.93 12.36 0.17
CA ILE A 486 13.20 11.09 0.12
C ILE A 486 13.62 10.26 -1.09
N PHE A 487 13.63 10.85 -2.29
CA PHE A 487 13.94 10.13 -3.52
C PHE A 487 15.39 9.67 -3.60
N GLN A 488 16.33 10.42 -3.02
CA GLN A 488 17.71 9.98 -2.90
C GLN A 488 17.84 8.73 -2.03
N ASN A 489 17.04 8.63 -0.95
CA ASN A 489 17.05 7.47 -0.06
C ASN A 489 16.17 6.31 -0.54
N LEU A 490 15.22 6.55 -1.47
CA LEU A 490 14.34 5.49 -2.00
C LEU A 490 15.12 4.36 -2.69
N ALA A 491 16.27 4.67 -3.30
CA ALA A 491 17.14 3.69 -3.95
C ALA A 491 17.67 2.62 -2.99
N GLY A 492 18.07 3.02 -1.78
CA GLY A 492 18.58 2.09 -0.76
C GLY A 492 17.56 1.02 -0.36
N PHE A 493 16.25 1.31 -0.44
CA PHE A 493 15.22 0.31 -0.19
C PHE A 493 15.12 -0.74 -1.30
N ILE A 494 15.35 -0.33 -2.56
CA ILE A 494 15.43 -1.27 -3.67
C ILE A 494 16.70 -2.12 -3.58
N GLU A 495 17.82 -1.53 -3.18
CA GLU A 495 19.08 -2.25 -3.00
C GLU A 495 18.96 -3.41 -2.00
N ILE A 496 18.20 -3.25 -0.92
CA ILE A 496 17.94 -4.34 0.04
C ILE A 496 17.28 -5.55 -0.66
N ILE A 497 16.37 -5.31 -1.61
CA ILE A 497 15.70 -6.39 -2.37
C ILE A 497 16.72 -7.11 -3.27
N PHE A 498 17.64 -6.37 -3.87
CA PHE A 498 18.70 -6.90 -4.73
C PHE A 498 19.97 -7.31 -3.97
N LEU A 499 19.96 -7.28 -2.64
CA LEU A 499 21.15 -7.54 -1.81
C LEU A 499 21.85 -8.87 -2.15
N PRO A 500 21.15 -10.00 -2.38
CA PRO A 500 21.80 -11.25 -2.76
C PRO A 500 22.59 -11.14 -4.08
N PHE A 501 22.11 -10.33 -5.02
CA PHE A 501 22.81 -10.05 -6.28
C PHE A 501 23.97 -9.06 -6.07
N LEU A 502 23.76 -7.98 -5.30
CA LEU A 502 24.79 -6.98 -5.00
C LEU A 502 26.03 -7.59 -4.34
N LEU A 503 25.84 -8.57 -3.44
CA LEU A 503 26.93 -9.28 -2.77
C LEU A 503 27.80 -10.12 -3.72
N THR A 504 27.35 -10.38 -4.95
CA THR A 504 28.15 -11.10 -5.97
C THR A 504 29.01 -10.17 -6.82
N LEU A 505 28.81 -8.85 -6.73
CA LEU A 505 29.51 -7.87 -7.56
C LEU A 505 30.81 -7.40 -6.89
N PRO A 506 31.85 -7.06 -7.68
CA PRO A 506 33.00 -6.32 -7.15
C PRO A 506 32.56 -4.94 -6.65
N TYR A 507 33.32 -4.33 -5.75
CA TYR A 507 32.99 -3.03 -5.14
C TYR A 507 32.63 -1.95 -6.18
N VAL A 508 33.39 -1.87 -7.27
CA VAL A 508 33.10 -0.95 -8.39
C VAL A 508 31.72 -1.23 -9.01
N GLY A 509 31.35 -2.50 -9.16
CA GLY A 509 30.02 -2.89 -9.65
C GLY A 509 28.91 -2.46 -8.69
N ILE A 510 29.12 -2.58 -7.38
CA ILE A 510 28.17 -2.09 -6.36
C ILE A 510 27.99 -0.57 -6.50
N LEU A 511 29.10 0.18 -6.60
CA LEU A 511 29.08 1.64 -6.78
C LEU A 511 28.29 2.06 -8.03
N PHE A 512 28.45 1.36 -9.15
CA PHE A 512 27.68 1.63 -10.36
C PHE A 512 26.19 1.34 -10.19
N VAL A 513 25.82 0.23 -9.54
CA VAL A 513 24.41 -0.11 -9.33
C VAL A 513 23.75 0.92 -8.42
N GLU A 514 24.39 1.28 -7.30
CA GLU A 514 23.92 2.32 -6.38
C GLU A 514 23.74 3.65 -7.12
N PHE A 515 24.76 4.07 -7.87
CA PHE A 515 24.71 5.30 -8.67
C PHE A 515 23.52 5.27 -9.64
N LEU A 516 23.39 4.23 -10.46
CA LEU A 516 22.33 4.14 -11.48
C LEU A 516 20.92 4.09 -10.87
N LEU A 517 20.74 3.42 -9.74
CA LEU A 517 19.45 3.37 -9.04
C LEU A 517 19.07 4.75 -8.52
N ILE A 518 19.97 5.44 -7.82
CA ILE A 518 19.73 6.79 -7.30
C ILE A 518 19.45 7.77 -8.45
N GLU A 519 20.25 7.73 -9.51
CA GLU A 519 20.04 8.54 -10.71
C GLU A 519 18.67 8.29 -11.36
N GLY A 520 18.25 7.03 -11.44
CA GLY A 520 16.92 6.66 -11.94
C GLY A 520 15.78 7.30 -11.13
N PHE A 521 15.88 7.27 -9.79
CA PHE A 521 14.88 7.91 -8.93
C PHE A 521 14.89 9.43 -9.04
N LEU A 522 16.06 10.06 -9.11
CA LEU A 522 16.16 11.51 -9.29
C LEU A 522 15.65 11.95 -10.67
N LEU A 523 15.91 11.18 -11.73
CA LEU A 523 15.30 11.38 -13.05
C LEU A 523 13.77 11.33 -12.97
N LEU A 524 13.19 10.33 -12.29
CA LEU A 524 11.74 10.26 -12.07
C LEU A 524 11.22 11.50 -11.32
N LEU A 525 11.92 11.93 -10.27
CA LEU A 525 11.54 13.09 -9.48
C LEU A 525 11.49 14.37 -10.33
N PHE A 526 12.60 14.69 -10.98
CA PHE A 526 12.76 15.97 -11.67
C PHE A 526 12.12 16.00 -13.06
N LEU A 527 12.02 14.87 -13.76
CA LEU A 527 11.49 14.84 -15.13
C LEU A 527 10.01 14.44 -15.22
N LEU A 528 9.45 13.79 -14.19
CA LEU A 528 8.03 13.41 -14.15
C LEU A 528 7.28 14.02 -12.98
N ILE A 529 7.75 13.84 -11.75
CA ILE A 529 6.97 14.21 -10.56
C ILE A 529 6.86 15.72 -10.40
N PHE A 530 7.94 16.46 -10.50
CA PHE A 530 7.90 17.92 -10.43
C PHE A 530 7.15 18.57 -11.59
N PRO A 531 7.45 18.30 -12.88
CA PRO A 531 6.77 18.96 -13.98
C PRO A 531 5.33 18.49 -14.21
N LYS A 532 5.04 17.18 -14.14
CA LYS A 532 3.69 16.64 -14.43
C LYS A 532 2.84 16.44 -13.17
N GLY A 533 3.44 15.95 -12.09
CA GLY A 533 2.75 15.67 -10.83
C GLY A 533 2.43 16.94 -10.03
N LEU A 534 3.46 17.65 -9.57
CA LEU A 534 3.35 18.86 -8.75
C LEU A 534 3.17 20.14 -9.58
N LYS A 535 3.52 20.08 -10.88
CA LYS A 535 3.48 21.20 -11.82
C LYS A 535 4.32 22.37 -11.32
N LEU A 536 5.57 22.08 -10.98
CA LEU A 536 6.59 23.02 -10.54
C LEU A 536 7.71 23.11 -11.59
N PRO A 537 8.32 24.30 -11.78
CA PRO A 537 7.96 25.59 -11.17
C PRO A 537 6.75 26.26 -11.85
N CYS A 538 6.46 25.88 -13.09
CA CYS A 538 5.41 26.43 -13.94
C CYS A 538 4.28 25.42 -14.18
N ARG A 539 3.12 25.92 -14.59
CA ARG A 539 1.92 25.10 -14.76
C ARG A 539 1.87 24.54 -16.19
N ASP A 540 1.70 23.22 -16.30
CA ASP A 540 1.30 22.52 -17.53
C ASP A 540 2.26 22.79 -18.72
N GLU A 541 3.56 22.61 -18.52
CA GLU A 541 4.58 22.72 -19.57
C GLU A 541 4.82 21.39 -20.30
N LYS A 542 5.12 21.44 -21.60
CA LYS A 542 5.71 20.28 -22.31
C LYS A 542 7.12 20.04 -21.79
N PHE A 543 7.63 18.82 -21.95
CA PHE A 543 8.96 18.45 -21.44
C PHE A 543 10.10 19.37 -21.95
N SER A 544 10.09 19.71 -23.24
CA SER A 544 11.06 20.63 -23.85
C SER A 544 10.98 22.03 -23.25
N ASP A 545 9.76 22.51 -23.00
CA ASP A 545 9.53 23.82 -22.38
C ASP A 545 10.00 23.81 -20.92
N TYR A 546 9.72 22.74 -20.17
CA TYR A 546 10.18 22.58 -18.79
C TYR A 546 11.70 22.64 -18.67
N THR A 547 12.43 21.84 -19.47
CA THR A 547 13.91 21.85 -19.45
C THR A 547 14.48 23.22 -19.83
N ARG A 548 13.78 23.99 -20.68
CA ARG A 548 14.14 25.36 -21.04
C ARG A 548 13.80 26.37 -19.94
N THR A 549 12.70 26.16 -19.23
CA THR A 549 12.26 26.99 -18.09
C THR A 549 13.23 26.88 -16.93
N ILE A 550 13.64 25.66 -16.56
CA ILE A 550 14.61 25.44 -15.47
C ILE A 550 16.04 25.83 -15.89
N GLY A 551 16.31 26.03 -17.17
CA GLY A 551 17.62 26.44 -17.69
C GLY A 551 18.59 25.29 -17.97
N LEU A 552 18.09 24.05 -18.00
CA LEU A 552 18.88 22.85 -18.31
C LEU A 552 19.27 22.79 -19.79
N SER A 553 18.37 23.15 -20.70
CA SER A 553 18.63 23.11 -22.16
C SER A 553 19.25 24.39 -22.73
N LYS A 554 19.39 25.45 -21.91
CA LYS A 554 19.97 26.74 -22.34
C LYS A 554 21.48 26.73 -22.22
N VAL A 555 22.15 26.06 -23.15
CA VAL A 555 23.61 25.87 -23.09
C VAL A 555 24.42 26.98 -23.79
N LYS A 556 23.81 27.67 -24.76
CA LYS A 556 24.47 28.75 -25.52
C LYS A 556 24.36 30.11 -24.81
N PRO A 557 25.41 30.97 -24.86
CA PRO A 557 26.71 30.74 -25.49
C PRO A 557 27.62 29.84 -24.65
N LEU A 558 28.10 28.74 -25.25
CA LEU A 558 28.84 27.68 -24.54
C LEU A 558 30.15 28.21 -23.95
N GLY A 559 30.99 28.89 -24.74
CA GLY A 559 32.29 29.39 -24.27
C GLY A 559 32.18 30.32 -23.06
N ARG A 560 31.17 31.19 -23.02
CA ARG A 560 30.93 32.07 -21.86
C ARG A 560 30.46 31.29 -20.64
N ASN A 561 29.59 30.30 -20.82
CA ASN A 561 29.13 29.45 -19.70
C ASN A 561 30.29 28.62 -19.14
N LEU A 562 31.15 28.06 -19.99
CA LEU A 562 32.37 27.37 -19.56
C LEU A 562 33.32 28.32 -18.80
N LEU A 563 33.57 29.52 -19.34
CA LEU A 563 34.42 30.53 -18.70
C LEU A 563 33.89 30.93 -17.32
N VAL A 564 32.57 31.09 -17.17
CA VAL A 564 31.95 31.44 -15.89
C VAL A 564 32.10 30.29 -14.89
N GLY A 565 31.79 29.04 -15.26
CA GLY A 565 31.89 27.89 -14.36
C GLY A 565 33.34 27.59 -13.95
N LEU A 566 34.23 27.45 -14.92
CA LEU A 566 35.66 27.15 -14.69
C LEU A 566 36.39 28.32 -14.02
N GLY A 567 36.10 29.56 -14.44
CA GLY A 567 36.68 30.75 -13.83
C GLY A 567 36.26 30.92 -12.37
N SER A 568 35.00 30.64 -12.04
CA SER A 568 34.55 30.65 -10.66
C SER A 568 35.18 29.55 -9.81
N PHE A 569 35.42 28.37 -10.39
CA PHE A 569 36.17 27.31 -9.72
C PHE A 569 37.64 27.69 -9.47
N ALA A 570 38.30 28.29 -10.46
CA ALA A 570 39.69 28.76 -10.31
C ALA A 570 39.82 29.82 -9.22
N ILE A 571 38.89 30.79 -9.16
CA ILE A 571 38.83 31.78 -8.08
C ILE A 571 38.68 31.10 -6.73
N PHE A 572 37.72 30.18 -6.61
CA PHE A 572 37.52 29.42 -5.37
C PHE A 572 38.80 28.68 -4.96
N GLY A 573 39.41 27.95 -5.89
CA GLY A 573 40.60 27.14 -5.63
C GLY A 573 41.79 27.96 -5.13
N ILE A 574 42.05 29.11 -5.75
CA ILE A 574 43.13 30.02 -5.33
C ILE A 574 42.87 30.55 -3.92
N VAL A 575 41.65 31.00 -3.63
CA VAL A 575 41.31 31.57 -2.31
C VAL A 575 41.43 30.52 -1.21
N VAL A 576 40.90 29.32 -1.46
CA VAL A 576 40.94 28.22 -0.50
C VAL A 576 42.37 27.75 -0.27
N TRP A 577 43.17 27.59 -1.33
CA TRP A 577 44.58 27.24 -1.20
C TRP A 577 45.38 28.30 -0.41
N ILE A 578 45.14 29.59 -0.65
CA ILE A 578 45.74 30.68 0.16
C ILE A 578 45.31 30.54 1.62
N GLY A 579 44.01 30.36 1.89
CA GLY A 579 43.51 30.18 3.25
C GLY A 579 44.12 28.98 3.97
N ALA A 580 44.27 27.87 3.27
CA ALA A 580 44.86 26.64 3.79
C ALA A 580 46.31 26.86 4.25
N ASN A 581 47.12 27.57 3.45
CA ASN A 581 48.52 27.85 3.76
C ASN A 581 48.70 28.99 4.79
N LEU A 582 47.74 29.93 4.88
CA LEU A 582 47.81 31.03 5.85
C LEU A 582 47.41 30.59 7.26
N LEU A 583 46.45 29.68 7.37
CA LEU A 583 45.84 29.31 8.64
C LEU A 583 46.29 27.94 9.17
N GLY A 584 46.94 27.12 8.34
CA GLY A 584 47.38 25.78 8.72
C GLY A 584 48.34 25.16 7.72
N TYR A 585 48.38 23.82 7.72
CA TYR A 585 49.25 23.03 6.85
C TYR A 585 48.44 22.40 5.72
N TYR A 586 48.74 22.79 4.49
CA TYR A 586 48.12 22.25 3.29
C TYR A 586 48.77 20.93 2.86
N TYR A 587 47.95 19.94 2.51
CA TYR A 587 48.40 18.63 2.02
C TYR A 587 47.95 18.41 0.57
N TRP A 588 48.93 18.39 -0.34
CA TRP A 588 48.70 18.02 -1.73
C TRP A 588 48.57 16.49 -1.86
N ALA A 589 47.35 16.00 -2.10
CA ALA A 589 47.04 14.58 -2.18
C ALA A 589 46.17 14.23 -3.41
N PRO A 590 46.68 14.43 -4.66
CA PRO A 590 45.91 14.17 -5.86
C PRO A 590 45.64 12.68 -6.12
N GLU A 591 46.43 11.78 -5.53
CA GLU A 591 46.31 10.33 -5.67
C GLU A 591 44.94 9.80 -5.24
N PHE A 592 44.25 10.52 -4.35
CA PHE A 592 42.88 10.21 -3.97
C PHE A 592 41.92 10.15 -5.18
N LEU A 593 42.09 11.03 -6.17
CA LEU A 593 41.19 11.10 -7.34
C LEU A 593 41.46 10.04 -8.41
N PHE A 594 42.61 9.35 -8.33
CA PHE A 594 43.07 8.47 -9.41
C PHE A 594 43.33 7.03 -8.96
N ARG A 595 43.39 6.77 -7.65
CA ARG A 595 43.50 5.40 -7.13
C ARG A 595 42.27 4.56 -7.43
N ASP A 596 42.42 3.25 -7.32
CA ASP A 596 41.28 2.33 -7.46
C ASP A 596 40.29 2.48 -6.29
N PRO A 597 38.96 2.38 -6.55
CA PRO A 597 37.95 2.37 -5.52
C PRO A 597 38.20 1.21 -4.54
N ASN A 598 38.24 1.52 -3.25
CA ASN A 598 38.59 0.54 -2.22
C ASN A 598 37.69 0.71 -0.99
N PRO A 599 36.88 -0.31 -0.63
CA PRO A 599 35.94 -0.24 0.48
C PRO A 599 36.62 -0.24 1.87
N LEU A 600 37.92 -0.59 1.94
CA LEU A 600 38.69 -0.57 3.19
C LEU A 600 39.09 0.85 3.60
N ILE A 601 38.98 1.84 2.70
CA ILE A 601 39.34 3.22 2.99
C ILE A 601 38.07 3.98 3.37
N PRO A 602 38.01 4.62 4.55
CA PRO A 602 36.77 5.24 5.02
C PRO A 602 36.41 6.53 4.26
N GLY A 603 35.11 6.81 4.19
CA GLY A 603 34.57 8.08 3.70
C GLY A 603 34.65 8.27 2.18
N ILE A 604 34.61 9.53 1.74
CA ILE A 604 34.69 9.90 0.31
C ILE A 604 35.99 9.40 -0.33
N ALA A 605 37.01 9.17 0.50
CA ALA A 605 38.27 8.56 0.13
C ALA A 605 38.07 7.19 -0.60
N SER A 606 37.07 6.40 -0.20
CA SER A 606 36.78 5.06 -0.77
C SER A 606 36.55 5.04 -2.28
N PHE A 607 36.06 6.15 -2.87
CA PHE A 607 35.60 6.16 -4.26
C PHE A 607 36.74 6.12 -5.28
N GLY A 608 37.97 6.51 -4.95
CA GLY A 608 39.06 6.55 -5.92
C GLY A 608 38.67 7.33 -7.20
N TRP A 609 39.01 6.81 -8.38
CA TRP A 609 38.58 7.40 -9.67
C TRP A 609 37.06 7.46 -9.87
N PHE A 610 36.27 6.66 -9.16
CA PHE A 610 34.81 6.68 -9.27
C PHE A 610 34.20 8.00 -8.78
N ILE A 611 34.94 8.81 -8.02
CA ILE A 611 34.49 10.14 -7.58
C ILE A 611 34.08 11.05 -8.74
N TRP A 612 34.76 10.97 -9.88
CA TRP A 612 34.44 11.74 -11.08
C TRP A 612 33.04 11.42 -11.62
N ILE A 613 32.55 10.20 -11.39
CA ILE A 613 31.19 9.78 -11.77
C ILE A 613 30.22 10.15 -10.65
N PHE A 614 30.55 9.78 -9.42
CA PHE A 614 29.69 9.97 -8.25
C PHE A 614 29.31 11.44 -8.04
N MET A 615 30.24 12.39 -8.20
CA MET A 615 29.99 13.81 -7.95
C MET A 615 29.18 14.50 -9.05
N ILE A 616 28.93 13.84 -10.19
CA ILE A 616 27.95 14.33 -11.18
C ILE A 616 26.57 14.44 -10.53
N ARG A 617 26.24 13.51 -9.63
CA ARG A 617 24.93 13.46 -8.94
C ARG A 617 24.62 14.76 -8.18
N PRO A 618 25.37 15.16 -7.13
CA PRO A 618 25.10 16.41 -6.43
C PRO A 618 25.26 17.62 -7.36
N GLY A 619 26.34 17.68 -8.16
CA GLY A 619 26.61 18.80 -9.07
C GLY A 619 25.50 19.05 -10.10
N LEU A 620 24.83 18.02 -10.59
CA LEU A 620 23.69 18.14 -11.49
C LEU A 620 22.37 18.35 -10.74
N TRP A 621 22.01 17.42 -9.85
CA TRP A 621 20.65 17.36 -9.31
C TRP A 621 20.38 18.42 -8.26
N GLU A 622 21.37 18.82 -7.47
CA GLU A 622 21.21 19.93 -6.55
C GLU A 622 21.01 21.23 -7.34
N GLU A 623 21.78 21.46 -8.40
CA GLU A 623 21.58 22.64 -9.25
C GLU A 623 20.21 22.63 -9.94
N VAL A 624 19.75 21.48 -10.42
CA VAL A 624 18.38 21.33 -10.94
C VAL A 624 17.35 21.65 -9.85
N ALA A 625 17.53 21.19 -8.61
CA ALA A 625 16.60 21.46 -7.53
C ALA A 625 16.59 22.93 -7.12
N PHE A 626 17.74 23.45 -6.71
CA PHE A 626 17.86 24.76 -6.09
C PHE A 626 17.79 25.89 -7.14
N ARG A 627 18.51 25.77 -8.25
CA ARG A 627 18.58 26.83 -9.28
C ARG A 627 17.55 26.60 -10.37
N GLY A 628 17.25 25.35 -10.71
CA GLY A 628 16.28 25.02 -11.74
C GLY A 628 14.82 25.10 -11.30
N VAL A 629 14.49 24.67 -10.07
CA VAL A 629 13.10 24.62 -9.60
C VAL A 629 12.81 25.67 -8.52
N ILE A 630 13.57 25.67 -7.42
CA ILE A 630 13.30 26.50 -6.24
C ILE A 630 13.47 27.99 -6.55
N LEU A 631 14.58 28.38 -7.18
CA LEU A 631 14.88 29.78 -7.48
C LEU A 631 13.87 30.42 -8.46
N PRO A 632 13.46 29.77 -9.57
CA PRO A 632 12.37 30.24 -10.41
C PRO A 632 11.04 30.32 -9.68
N LEU A 633 10.74 29.35 -8.80
CA LEU A 633 9.52 29.35 -7.99
C LEU A 633 9.46 30.56 -7.05
N LEU A 634 10.56 30.86 -6.35
CA LEU A 634 10.70 32.03 -5.48
C LEU A 634 10.59 33.36 -6.26
N SER A 635 11.18 33.41 -7.46
CA SER A 635 11.19 34.59 -8.32
C SER A 635 9.81 34.99 -8.87
N ARG A 636 8.79 34.13 -8.70
CA ARG A 636 7.40 34.48 -9.02
C ARG A 636 6.78 35.47 -8.04
N LYS A 637 7.29 35.53 -6.81
CA LYS A 637 6.72 36.33 -5.73
C LYS A 637 7.71 37.34 -5.17
N TYR A 638 8.99 36.98 -5.11
CA TYR A 638 10.03 37.78 -4.49
C TYR A 638 10.93 38.45 -5.53
N LYS A 639 11.50 39.60 -5.15
CA LYS A 639 12.53 40.28 -5.95
C LYS A 639 13.74 39.36 -6.11
N GLN A 640 14.43 39.49 -7.24
CA GLN A 640 15.56 38.63 -7.63
C GLN A 640 16.61 38.42 -6.52
N ILE A 641 17.03 39.50 -5.84
CA ILE A 641 18.00 39.41 -4.75
C ILE A 641 17.47 38.56 -3.60
N LEU A 642 16.22 38.80 -3.17
CA LEU A 642 15.60 38.03 -2.10
C LEU A 642 15.40 36.56 -2.49
N SER A 643 15.05 36.28 -3.75
CA SER A 643 14.96 34.92 -4.27
C SER A 643 16.30 34.18 -4.21
N ILE A 644 17.42 34.85 -4.54
CA ILE A 644 18.78 34.29 -4.43
C ILE A 644 19.12 34.01 -2.96
N LEU A 645 18.85 34.95 -2.06
CA LEU A 645 19.13 34.79 -0.63
C LEU A 645 18.33 33.64 -0.01
N ILE A 646 17.03 33.57 -0.28
CA ILE A 646 16.19 32.47 0.22
C ILE A 646 16.63 31.14 -0.39
N SER A 647 16.92 31.09 -1.69
CA SER A 647 17.39 29.86 -2.34
C SER A 647 18.72 29.37 -1.78
N GLY A 648 19.67 30.28 -1.52
CA GLY A 648 20.95 29.95 -0.91
C GLY A 648 20.79 29.46 0.54
N LEU A 649 19.90 30.07 1.31
CA LEU A 649 19.60 29.60 2.67
C LEU A 649 18.98 28.19 2.67
N ILE A 650 18.03 27.92 1.77
CA ILE A 650 17.44 26.58 1.64
C ILE A 650 18.51 25.55 1.22
N PHE A 651 19.44 25.95 0.34
CA PHE A 651 20.58 25.12 -0.06
C PHE A 651 21.51 24.79 1.10
N GLY A 652 21.88 25.77 1.93
CA GLY A 652 22.69 25.50 3.12
C GLY A 652 21.95 24.66 4.16
N LEU A 653 20.66 24.91 4.39
CA LEU A 653 19.84 24.07 5.29
C LEU A 653 19.73 22.62 4.81
N ALA A 654 19.84 22.34 3.51
CA ALA A 654 19.88 20.98 2.99
C ALA A 654 21.07 20.18 3.55
N HIS A 655 22.17 20.85 3.86
CA HIS A 655 23.36 20.21 4.41
C HIS A 655 23.24 19.91 5.91
N ALA A 656 22.24 20.45 6.60
CA ALA A 656 21.99 20.12 8.00
C ALA A 656 21.66 18.63 8.20
N PHE A 657 21.17 17.93 7.16
CA PHE A 657 20.94 16.47 7.20
C PHE A 657 22.23 15.67 7.40
N ASN A 658 23.41 16.22 7.08
CA ASN A 658 24.70 15.57 7.30
C ASN A 658 25.03 15.38 8.79
N ILE A 659 24.29 16.03 9.69
CA ILE A 659 24.42 15.83 11.14
C ILE A 659 24.24 14.36 11.54
N ILE A 660 23.39 13.63 10.83
CA ILE A 660 23.15 12.20 11.08
C ILE A 660 24.44 11.43 10.83
N ASN A 661 25.08 11.66 9.68
CA ASN A 661 26.32 10.97 9.31
C ASN A 661 27.47 11.32 10.26
N VAL A 662 27.60 12.60 10.63
CA VAL A 662 28.64 13.07 11.56
C VAL A 662 28.48 12.45 12.94
N LEU A 663 27.25 12.40 13.48
CA LEU A 663 27.00 11.77 14.78
C LEU A 663 27.26 10.26 14.76
N LEU A 664 26.88 9.58 13.68
CA LEU A 664 27.12 8.13 13.52
C LEU A 664 28.60 7.80 13.36
N SER A 665 29.40 8.69 12.76
CA SER A 665 30.85 8.52 12.61
C SER A 665 31.65 9.04 13.80
N GLY A 666 31.01 9.57 14.85
CA GLY A 666 31.68 10.17 16.01
C GLY A 666 32.40 11.49 15.72
N GLY A 667 32.03 12.20 14.66
CA GLY A 667 32.61 13.50 14.30
C GLY A 667 32.00 14.68 15.07
N ASP A 668 32.63 15.85 14.98
CA ASP A 668 32.18 17.07 15.67
C ASP A 668 30.98 17.73 14.94
N PRO A 669 29.81 17.86 15.61
CA PRO A 669 28.64 18.57 15.08
C PRO A 669 28.89 19.98 14.55
N LEU A 670 29.88 20.71 15.09
CA LEU A 670 30.21 22.07 14.67
C LEU A 670 30.62 22.16 13.20
N LEU A 671 31.21 21.10 12.65
CA LEU A 671 31.57 21.06 11.22
C LEU A 671 30.34 21.17 10.31
N VAL A 672 29.19 20.62 10.74
CA VAL A 672 27.93 20.73 9.99
C VAL A 672 27.38 22.16 10.06
N VAL A 673 27.53 22.83 11.21
CA VAL A 673 27.13 24.24 11.34
C VAL A 673 27.94 25.12 10.40
N PHE A 674 29.27 24.94 10.36
CA PHE A 674 30.12 25.64 9.40
C PHE A 674 29.75 25.32 7.95
N GLN A 675 29.45 24.04 7.66
CA GLN A 675 28.95 23.61 6.35
C GLN A 675 27.70 24.35 5.93
N VAL A 676 26.67 24.41 6.78
CA VAL A 676 25.43 25.14 6.49
C VAL A 676 25.71 26.61 6.16
N ILE A 677 26.63 27.25 6.88
CA ILE A 677 26.98 28.66 6.66
C ILE A 677 27.71 28.85 5.32
N TYR A 678 28.81 28.13 5.06
CA TYR A 678 29.60 28.37 3.85
C TYR A 678 28.85 27.93 2.58
N THR A 679 28.07 26.84 2.64
CA THR A 679 27.23 26.41 1.51
C THR A 679 26.11 27.40 1.22
N THR A 680 25.53 28.04 2.26
CA THR A 680 24.58 29.15 2.07
C THR A 680 25.22 30.29 1.26
N LEU A 681 26.44 30.69 1.62
CA LEU A 681 27.18 31.77 0.97
C LEU A 681 27.51 31.42 -0.48
N LEU A 682 28.15 30.26 -0.71
CA LEU A 682 28.41 29.75 -2.06
C LEU A 682 27.12 29.68 -2.87
N GLY A 683 26.02 29.32 -2.21
CA GLY A 683 24.72 29.24 -2.82
C GLY A 683 24.17 30.58 -3.33
N PHE A 684 24.53 31.70 -2.70
CA PHE A 684 24.24 33.04 -3.21
C PHE A 684 24.97 33.31 -4.52
N SER A 685 26.26 32.96 -4.61
CA SER A 685 27.04 33.15 -5.83
C SER A 685 26.52 32.32 -7.00
N MET A 686 26.15 31.05 -6.77
CA MET A 686 25.55 30.17 -7.77
C MET A 686 24.15 30.67 -8.19
N GLY A 687 23.35 31.17 -7.25
CA GLY A 687 22.06 31.79 -7.57
C GLY A 687 22.23 33.05 -8.45
N TYR A 688 23.24 33.88 -8.16
CA TYR A 688 23.57 35.03 -9.01
C TYR A 688 24.04 34.60 -10.40
N MET A 689 24.93 33.61 -10.46
CA MET A 689 25.44 32.99 -11.68
C MET A 689 24.28 32.55 -12.58
N TYR A 690 23.37 31.74 -12.04
CA TYR A 690 22.19 31.25 -12.76
C TYR A 690 21.33 32.38 -13.33
N ILE A 691 21.02 33.43 -12.55
CA ILE A 691 20.15 34.50 -13.07
C ILE A 691 20.85 35.29 -14.20
N LYS A 692 22.17 35.45 -14.15
CA LYS A 692 22.91 36.17 -15.20
C LYS A 692 23.06 35.36 -16.47
N THR A 693 23.36 34.07 -16.35
CA THR A 693 23.58 33.17 -17.49
C THR A 693 22.26 32.64 -18.07
N LYS A 694 21.20 32.57 -17.25
CA LYS A 694 19.93 31.85 -17.53
C LYS A 694 20.16 30.39 -17.90
N SER A 695 21.26 29.82 -17.43
CA SER A 695 21.75 28.47 -17.73
C SER A 695 22.17 27.78 -16.44
N LEU A 696 21.82 26.51 -16.28
CA LEU A 696 22.32 25.68 -15.18
C LEU A 696 23.77 25.23 -15.41
N LEU A 697 24.22 25.12 -16.67
CA LEU A 697 25.55 24.60 -17.00
C LEU A 697 26.70 25.21 -16.18
N PRO A 698 26.87 26.54 -16.09
CA PRO A 698 27.99 27.12 -15.34
C PRO A 698 27.94 26.77 -13.85
N SER A 699 26.74 26.70 -13.26
CA SER A 699 26.57 26.33 -11.84
C SER A 699 26.83 24.84 -11.62
N ILE A 700 26.41 23.99 -12.56
CA ILE A 700 26.70 22.54 -12.54
C ILE A 700 28.21 22.31 -12.60
N ILE A 701 28.91 22.97 -13.53
CA ILE A 701 30.37 22.84 -13.66
C ILE A 701 31.07 23.30 -12.38
N PHE A 702 30.69 24.46 -11.86
CA PHE A 702 31.28 24.99 -10.64
C PHE A 702 31.07 24.03 -9.46
N HIS A 703 29.83 23.61 -9.22
CA HIS A 703 29.47 22.71 -8.11
C HIS A 703 30.13 21.32 -8.26
N TYR A 704 30.07 20.71 -9.44
CA TYR A 704 30.74 19.45 -9.72
C TYR A 704 32.24 19.47 -9.40
N LEU A 705 32.93 20.56 -9.78
CA LEU A 705 34.36 20.71 -9.52
C LEU A 705 34.65 20.99 -8.04
N LEU A 706 33.77 21.70 -7.33
CA LEU A 706 33.87 21.86 -5.87
C LEU A 706 33.85 20.50 -5.17
N ASP A 707 32.90 19.65 -5.54
CA ASP A 707 32.70 18.34 -4.88
C ASP A 707 33.74 17.30 -5.28
N THR A 708 34.34 17.44 -6.47
CA THR A 708 35.37 16.52 -6.97
C THR A 708 36.77 16.99 -6.61
N VAL A 709 37.20 18.12 -7.18
CA VAL A 709 38.58 18.63 -7.08
C VAL A 709 38.76 19.54 -5.86
N GLY A 710 37.70 20.21 -5.41
CA GLY A 710 37.74 21.08 -4.24
C GLY A 710 38.18 20.36 -2.97
N LEU A 711 37.95 19.04 -2.87
CA LEU A 711 38.44 18.21 -1.77
C LEU A 711 39.97 18.22 -1.64
N ILE A 712 40.72 18.24 -2.75
CA ILE A 712 42.18 18.37 -2.73
C ILE A 712 42.58 19.77 -2.27
N LEU A 713 41.88 20.79 -2.77
CA LEU A 713 42.20 22.19 -2.47
C LEU A 713 41.89 22.55 -1.02
N MET A 714 40.91 21.86 -0.42
CA MET A 714 40.50 22.02 0.96
C MET A 714 41.27 21.14 1.95
N ASN A 715 42.16 20.26 1.49
CA ASN A 715 42.86 19.29 2.33
C ASN A 715 43.94 19.97 3.19
N SER A 716 43.55 20.42 4.38
CA SER A 716 44.40 21.18 5.29
C SER A 716 44.18 20.81 6.74
N GLN A 717 45.25 20.72 7.53
CA GLN A 717 45.19 20.55 8.98
C GLN A 717 45.33 21.89 9.68
N MET A 718 44.43 22.13 10.63
CA MET A 718 44.33 23.36 11.40
C MET A 718 44.49 23.04 12.89
N GLU A 719 45.06 23.96 13.67
CA GLU A 719 45.41 23.69 15.07
C GLU A 719 44.18 23.54 15.99
N ASN A 720 43.11 24.29 15.71
CA ASN A 720 41.90 24.28 16.54
C ASN A 720 40.63 24.58 15.74
N MET A 721 39.48 24.25 16.33
CA MET A 721 38.16 24.42 15.70
C MET A 721 37.78 25.88 15.39
N PHE A 722 38.35 26.85 16.11
CA PHE A 722 38.11 28.26 15.82
C PHE A 722 38.75 28.67 14.49
N ILE A 723 39.99 28.25 14.25
CA ILE A 723 40.70 28.46 12.98
C ILE A 723 40.00 27.71 11.84
N VAL A 724 39.53 26.48 12.07
CA VAL A 724 38.68 25.74 11.10
C VAL A 724 37.44 26.56 10.74
N GLY A 725 36.77 27.14 11.73
CA GLY A 725 35.62 28.00 11.51
C GLY A 725 35.93 29.23 10.65
N ILE A 726 37.04 29.92 10.93
CA ILE A 726 37.51 31.05 10.10
C ILE A 726 37.78 30.60 8.67
N TYR A 727 38.51 29.49 8.50
CA TYR A 727 38.84 28.95 7.19
C TYR A 727 37.58 28.60 6.38
N LEU A 728 36.65 27.84 6.95
CA LEU A 728 35.43 27.41 6.26
C LEU A 728 34.47 28.58 6.00
N ILE A 729 34.29 29.51 6.94
CA ILE A 729 33.35 30.61 6.74
C ILE A 729 33.95 31.67 5.82
N VAL A 730 35.19 32.08 6.03
CA VAL A 730 35.80 33.23 5.34
C VAL A 730 36.41 32.81 4.00
N PHE A 731 37.32 31.83 4.01
CA PHE A 731 38.09 31.44 2.82
C PHE A 731 37.33 30.48 1.90
N VAL A 732 36.45 29.63 2.43
CA VAL A 732 35.58 28.77 1.59
C VAL A 732 34.25 29.48 1.26
N GLY A 733 33.69 30.25 2.21
CA GLY A 733 32.39 30.91 2.05
C GLY A 733 32.46 32.34 1.50
N VAL A 734 32.82 33.31 2.36
CA VAL A 734 32.64 34.76 2.12
C VAL A 734 33.47 35.26 0.93
N ILE A 735 34.78 35.03 0.94
CA ILE A 735 35.68 35.59 -0.09
C ILE A 735 35.36 35.03 -1.47
N PRO A 736 35.24 33.69 -1.68
CA PRO A 736 34.88 33.15 -2.99
C PRO A 736 33.52 33.65 -3.47
N THR A 737 32.53 33.78 -2.57
CA THR A 737 31.21 34.30 -2.93
C THR A 737 31.27 35.71 -3.48
N ILE A 738 31.98 36.62 -2.80
CA ILE A 738 32.14 38.01 -3.23
C ILE A 738 32.89 38.08 -4.56
N LEU A 739 34.04 37.40 -4.66
CA LEU A 739 34.87 37.43 -5.87
C LEU A 739 34.14 36.83 -7.07
N ASN A 740 33.40 35.72 -6.89
CA ASN A 740 32.59 35.13 -7.95
C ASN A 740 31.49 36.08 -8.43
N ILE A 741 30.78 36.76 -7.52
CA ILE A 741 29.76 37.73 -7.90
C ILE A 741 30.39 38.91 -8.68
N LEU A 742 31.55 39.40 -8.25
CA LEU A 742 32.27 40.47 -8.95
C LEU A 742 32.76 40.04 -10.33
N PHE A 743 33.33 38.83 -10.44
CA PHE A 743 33.77 38.23 -11.69
C PHE A 743 32.63 38.10 -12.68
N ILE A 744 31.49 37.54 -12.25
CA ILE A 744 30.29 37.42 -13.09
C ILE A 744 29.77 38.83 -13.45
N LYS A 745 29.76 39.78 -12.53
CA LYS A 745 29.32 41.15 -12.81
C LYS A 745 30.21 41.83 -13.86
N PHE A 746 31.53 41.60 -13.81
CA PHE A 746 32.48 42.09 -14.79
C PHE A 746 32.22 41.48 -16.17
N LEU A 747 32.11 40.16 -16.26
CA LEU A 747 31.83 39.46 -17.51
C LEU A 747 30.48 39.84 -18.14
N PHE A 748 29.50 40.29 -17.35
CA PHE A 748 28.15 40.68 -17.79
C PHE A 748 27.89 42.19 -17.78
N ARG A 749 28.93 43.02 -17.68
CA ARG A 749 28.81 44.48 -17.81
C ARG A 749 28.37 44.82 -19.24
N LYS A 750 27.21 45.45 -19.41
CA LYS A 750 26.77 45.98 -20.72
C LYS A 750 27.84 46.94 -21.26
N GLU A 751 28.35 46.68 -22.47
CA GLU A 751 28.99 47.71 -23.27
C GLU A 751 28.01 48.87 -23.43
N LYS A 752 28.39 50.01 -22.87
CA LYS A 752 27.67 51.27 -23.02
C LYS A 752 28.65 52.22 -23.70
N LYS A 753 28.81 52.07 -25.01
CA LYS A 753 29.29 53.06 -25.99
C LYS A 753 29.59 52.33 -27.30
N ASP A 754 28.76 52.59 -28.30
CA ASP A 754 29.12 52.78 -29.72
C ASP A 754 27.83 52.72 -30.55
N LEU A 755 27.11 53.84 -30.54
CA LEU A 755 26.14 54.30 -31.56
C LEU A 755 25.71 55.73 -31.21
N LEU A 756 26.73 56.57 -31.01
CA LEU A 756 26.69 58.02 -31.23
C LEU A 756 27.95 58.27 -32.04
N ILE A 757 27.88 58.02 -33.36
CA ILE A 757 28.64 58.66 -34.43
C ILE A 757 28.07 58.10 -35.76
N ASN A 758 27.65 59.04 -36.61
CA ASN A 758 27.24 58.95 -38.00
C ASN A 758 25.79 58.56 -38.32
N LYS A 759 24.99 59.64 -38.45
CA LYS A 759 23.87 59.94 -39.37
C LYS A 759 22.87 58.84 -39.69
#